data_AF-A0A1H9Z248-F1
#
_entry.id   AF-A0A1H9Z248-F1
#
_cell.length_a   1.000
_cell.length_b   1.000
_cell.length_c   1.000
_cell.angle_alpha   90.00
_cell.angle_beta   90.00
_cell.angle_gamma   90.00
#
_symmetry.space_group_name_H-M   'P 1'
#
loop_
_entity.id
_entity.type
_entity.pdbx_description
1 polymer ?
#
loop_
_entity_poly.entity_id
_entity_poly.type
_entity_poly.pdbx_seq_one_letter_code
_entity_poly.pdbx_strand_id
1 'polypeptide(L)'
;MATLFGNSGNNTIPGTSGADLIYGFGGNDSLGGNGGRDTIWGGSGNDTIRSSGAGVYDGGTGNDYVYAGLGTQETLRGGAGTDWLNTTHWNGNYTIYMTTGATNHTGESFTQFENLVTGNGNDNITGTSGANRIYTYGGNDRVNAGAGNDYVWTGDGNDSIDAGSGRDTVYGGNGNDTIRSSGSGIFDGQGGNDYIYAGLGTQETLRGGAGTDWLNTTHWNSDYTINMVTGATNYTGESFTQFENLVTGNGDDNIIGTADGNRIYTNGGNDKVDAGAGNDYVWTANGNDSIDAGSGRDTVYGGNGNDTIRSSGSGIFDGQGDNDYVYAGLGAQETLRGGAGTDWLNTTHWNGNYTINMTTGATNYTGESFTQFENLVTGNGNDNITGTSGANRIYTRGGNDTVAAGAGNDYVSGGAGNDSLDGGSGTNTVYGGSGDDVIRSSGRGVYDGQDGNDLIYAGNGTPETLRGGSGIDTLNTTSFGGDYNIDMATGTTNFSGESFTQFEHLIAGAGDDTLAGNSASNRISGGDGNDRITGLDGNDTLYGDNGNDYLSGGNGNDLLFGGNGNDTMLGGSGNDRMYGNNGVDRMFGGSGNDYMRGGNDNDRLYGQNGRDNMYGDAGNDTMYGGNQNDRMDGGSGNDTMFGQSGDDRISGRLGADVMSGGGGEDTFVFYSTADSPFGNSANYDRITDFQGAGINLLSTIEDKIDLSAIDANTGIAGNQAFTFSGTSNGGAGSIWMQNVGSETWLRVNTDADSTPEMTIRISDGADDANDYWAGDFIL
;
A
#
# COMPACT_ATOMS: atom_id res chain seq x y z
N MET A 1 -53.90 63.98 -53.83
CA MET A 1 -53.44 63.25 -55.02
C MET A 1 -52.64 64.17 -55.89
N ALA A 2 -51.39 64.40 -55.50
CA ALA A 2 -50.39 64.86 -56.45
C ALA A 2 -49.92 63.63 -57.25
N THR A 3 -49.64 63.82 -58.53
CA THR A 3 -48.97 62.82 -59.36
C THR A 3 -47.61 63.36 -59.72
N LEU A 4 -46.57 62.65 -59.30
CA LEU A 4 -45.18 63.06 -59.44
C LEU A 4 -44.46 62.03 -60.33
N PHE A 5 -43.70 62.53 -61.29
CA PHE A 5 -42.99 61.71 -62.27
C PHE A 5 -41.50 62.03 -62.22
N GLY A 6 -40.69 60.98 -62.12
CA GLY A 6 -39.28 61.00 -62.44
C GLY A 6 -39.03 60.95 -63.94
N ASN A 7 -37.79 60.65 -64.30
CA ASN A 7 -37.32 60.45 -65.65
C ASN A 7 -36.39 59.23 -65.70
N SER A 8 -35.45 59.17 -66.64
CA SER A 8 -34.54 58.03 -66.79
C SER A 8 -33.18 58.22 -66.08
N GLY A 9 -33.07 59.21 -65.20
CA GLY A 9 -31.88 59.45 -64.38
C GLY A 9 -32.26 59.70 -62.93
N ASN A 10 -31.29 59.61 -62.03
CA ASN A 10 -31.50 59.65 -60.58
C ASN A 10 -32.30 60.87 -60.10
N ASN A 11 -33.42 60.65 -59.44
CA ASN A 11 -34.35 61.67 -58.99
C ASN A 11 -34.57 61.62 -57.47
N THR A 12 -34.77 62.78 -56.86
CA THR A 12 -35.25 62.87 -55.47
C THR A 12 -36.65 63.46 -55.51
N ILE A 13 -37.66 62.65 -55.21
CA ILE A 13 -39.07 63.02 -55.33
C ILE A 13 -39.75 62.90 -53.95
N PRO A 14 -39.83 64.00 -53.18
CA PRO A 14 -40.59 64.02 -51.95
C PRO A 14 -42.08 64.21 -52.25
N GLY A 15 -42.91 63.33 -51.66
CA GLY A 15 -44.36 63.47 -51.62
C GLY A 15 -44.81 64.62 -50.73
N THR A 16 -46.12 64.82 -50.69
CA THR A 16 -46.83 65.80 -49.87
C THR A 16 -47.41 65.14 -48.62
N SER A 17 -48.16 65.87 -47.80
CA SER A 17 -48.83 65.28 -46.61
C SER A 17 -50.19 64.62 -46.92
N GLY A 18 -50.56 64.50 -48.19
CA GLY A 18 -51.78 63.84 -48.63
C GLY A 18 -51.49 62.76 -49.67
N ALA A 19 -52.49 61.92 -49.98
CA ALA A 19 -52.34 60.80 -50.91
C ALA A 19 -51.62 61.18 -52.21
N ASP A 20 -50.55 60.46 -52.58
CA ASP A 20 -49.75 60.73 -53.77
C ASP A 20 -49.57 59.51 -54.67
N LEU A 21 -49.31 59.77 -55.95
CA LEU A 21 -48.95 58.77 -56.96
C LEU A 21 -47.60 59.12 -57.55
N ILE A 22 -46.56 58.36 -57.22
CA ILE A 22 -45.17 58.66 -57.57
C ILE A 22 -44.62 57.54 -58.46
N TYR A 23 -44.00 57.93 -59.59
CA TYR A 23 -43.29 57.02 -60.48
C TYR A 23 -41.84 57.50 -60.64
N GLY A 24 -40.84 56.69 -60.28
CA GLY A 24 -39.42 56.98 -60.52
C GLY A 24 -39.03 56.78 -61.99
N PHE A 25 -39.52 55.69 -62.59
CA PHE A 25 -39.19 55.18 -63.93
C PHE A 25 -37.80 54.57 -64.03
N GLY A 26 -36.74 55.36 -64.20
CA GLY A 26 -35.41 54.81 -64.45
C GLY A 26 -34.29 55.62 -63.81
N GLY A 27 -33.26 54.94 -63.33
CA GLY A 27 -32.19 55.57 -62.55
C GLY A 27 -32.29 55.13 -61.08
N ASN A 28 -31.36 55.61 -60.24
CA ASN A 28 -31.39 55.32 -58.80
C ASN A 28 -32.11 56.46 -58.09
N ASP A 29 -33.38 56.27 -57.78
CA ASP A 29 -34.28 57.30 -57.28
C ASP A 29 -34.43 57.27 -55.75
N SER A 30 -34.80 58.40 -55.16
CA SER A 30 -35.13 58.56 -53.74
C SER A 30 -36.55 59.10 -53.64
N LEU A 31 -37.50 58.24 -53.31
CA LEU A 31 -38.94 58.49 -53.35
C LEU A 31 -39.53 58.47 -51.94
N GLY A 32 -40.37 59.45 -51.58
CA GLY A 32 -40.97 59.51 -50.24
C GLY A 32 -42.45 59.84 -50.26
N GLY A 33 -43.25 59.21 -49.39
CA GLY A 33 -44.69 59.48 -49.29
C GLY A 33 -45.03 60.79 -48.57
N ASN A 34 -44.34 61.09 -47.46
CA ASN A 34 -44.60 62.20 -46.53
C ASN A 34 -46.02 62.28 -45.90
N GLY A 35 -46.84 61.22 -46.05
CA GLY A 35 -48.09 60.96 -45.34
C GLY A 35 -49.31 60.96 -46.26
N GLY A 36 -50.33 60.16 -45.95
CA GLY A 36 -51.52 60.04 -46.81
C GLY A 36 -51.82 58.59 -47.16
N ARG A 37 -52.51 58.37 -48.29
CA ARG A 37 -52.63 57.05 -48.91
C ARG A 37 -51.85 57.05 -50.22
N ASP A 38 -50.61 56.57 -50.21
CA ASP A 38 -49.70 56.75 -51.35
C ASP A 38 -49.61 55.51 -52.23
N THR A 39 -49.17 55.71 -53.46
CA THR A 39 -48.78 54.66 -54.38
C THR A 39 -47.47 55.06 -55.04
N ILE A 40 -46.38 54.39 -54.67
CA ILE A 40 -45.03 54.68 -55.15
C ILE A 40 -44.52 53.48 -55.95
N TRP A 41 -44.00 53.74 -57.15
CA TRP A 41 -43.31 52.79 -58.00
C TRP A 41 -41.91 53.32 -58.29
N GLY A 42 -40.87 52.60 -57.87
CA GLY A 42 -39.47 52.92 -58.16
C GLY A 42 -39.20 52.84 -59.66
N GLY A 43 -39.30 51.64 -60.23
CA GLY A 43 -39.14 51.41 -61.66
C GLY A 43 -37.92 50.56 -61.93
N SER A 44 -36.93 51.07 -62.66
CA SER A 44 -35.67 50.37 -62.93
C SER A 44 -34.48 51.11 -62.38
N GLY A 45 -33.64 50.43 -61.62
CA GLY A 45 -32.48 51.01 -60.95
C GLY A 45 -32.49 50.65 -59.48
N ASN A 46 -31.56 51.18 -58.69
CA ASN A 46 -31.50 50.90 -57.25
C ASN A 46 -32.17 52.05 -56.51
N ASP A 47 -33.44 51.88 -56.17
CA ASP A 47 -34.30 52.92 -55.64
C ASP A 47 -34.36 52.89 -54.10
N THR A 48 -34.42 54.07 -53.48
CA THR A 48 -34.65 54.23 -52.04
C THR A 48 -36.06 54.77 -51.82
N ILE A 49 -36.92 53.96 -51.20
CA ILE A 49 -38.32 54.34 -50.93
C ILE A 49 -38.50 54.56 -49.44
N ARG A 50 -39.07 55.71 -49.05
CA ARG A 50 -39.51 56.00 -47.68
C ARG A 50 -41.03 56.00 -47.62
N SER A 51 -41.60 54.92 -47.09
CA SER A 51 -43.04 54.80 -46.90
C SER A 51 -43.53 55.62 -45.72
N SER A 52 -44.80 56.07 -45.80
CA SER A 52 -45.44 56.85 -44.75
C SER A 52 -46.95 56.93 -44.97
N GLY A 53 -47.75 56.44 -44.02
CA GLY A 53 -49.20 56.49 -44.11
C GLY A 53 -49.79 55.15 -44.56
N ALA A 54 -50.94 55.13 -45.21
CA ALA A 54 -51.44 53.91 -45.85
C ALA A 54 -50.88 53.86 -47.28
N GLY A 55 -50.76 52.70 -47.94
CA GLY A 55 -50.38 52.74 -49.35
C GLY A 55 -49.73 51.51 -49.92
N VAL A 56 -49.33 51.62 -51.18
CA VAL A 56 -48.55 50.61 -51.90
C VAL A 56 -47.22 51.23 -52.28
N TYR A 57 -46.12 50.58 -51.91
CA TYR A 57 -44.76 51.04 -52.16
C TYR A 57 -44.00 49.88 -52.79
N ASP A 58 -43.51 50.08 -54.00
CA ASP A 58 -42.92 49.03 -54.83
C ASP A 58 -41.60 49.51 -55.43
N GLY A 59 -40.50 48.81 -55.16
CA GLY A 59 -39.17 49.12 -55.70
C GLY A 59 -39.09 48.91 -57.22
N GLY A 60 -39.60 47.78 -57.70
CA GLY A 60 -39.65 47.47 -59.13
C GLY A 60 -38.53 46.51 -59.53
N THR A 61 -37.55 46.97 -60.29
CA THR A 61 -36.42 46.15 -60.77
C THR A 61 -35.09 46.80 -60.39
N GLY A 62 -34.17 46.01 -59.85
CA GLY A 62 -32.90 46.51 -59.32
C GLY A 62 -32.76 46.13 -57.84
N ASN A 63 -31.77 46.68 -57.15
CA ASN A 63 -31.56 46.39 -55.73
C ASN A 63 -32.08 47.57 -54.91
N ASP A 64 -33.31 47.45 -54.43
CA ASP A 64 -34.06 48.53 -53.83
C ASP A 64 -33.97 48.55 -52.31
N TYR A 65 -34.15 49.72 -51.70
CA TYR A 65 -34.08 49.93 -50.26
C TYR A 65 -35.36 50.62 -49.77
N VAL A 66 -36.22 49.88 -49.08
CA VAL A 66 -37.52 50.35 -48.61
C VAL A 66 -37.49 50.55 -47.10
N TYR A 67 -37.60 51.81 -46.66
CA TYR A 67 -37.84 52.18 -45.27
C TYR A 67 -39.34 52.10 -44.97
N ALA A 68 -39.71 51.20 -44.08
CA ALA A 68 -41.07 51.04 -43.58
C ALA A 68 -41.46 52.22 -42.67
N GLY A 69 -42.66 52.78 -42.88
CA GLY A 69 -43.18 53.92 -42.14
C GLY A 69 -43.92 53.50 -40.86
N LEU A 70 -44.39 54.47 -40.08
CA LEU A 70 -45.30 54.25 -38.94
C LEU A 70 -46.78 54.25 -39.39
N GLY A 71 -47.03 53.72 -40.58
CA GLY A 71 -48.31 53.79 -41.28
C GLY A 71 -49.41 52.93 -40.67
N THR A 72 -50.63 53.06 -41.21
CA THR A 72 -51.69 52.06 -41.03
C THR A 72 -52.03 51.50 -42.40
N GLN A 73 -51.77 50.20 -42.64
CA GLN A 73 -51.98 49.51 -43.91
C GLN A 73 -51.02 49.87 -45.06
N GLU A 74 -49.73 49.59 -44.87
CA GLU A 74 -48.74 49.64 -45.95
C GLU A 74 -48.57 48.26 -46.62
N THR A 75 -48.53 48.24 -47.94
CA THR A 75 -48.09 47.10 -48.76
C THR A 75 -46.75 47.45 -49.37
N LEU A 76 -45.69 46.86 -48.86
CA LEU A 76 -44.31 47.10 -49.29
C LEU A 76 -43.86 45.95 -50.20
N ARG A 77 -43.23 46.25 -51.32
CA ARG A 77 -42.66 45.24 -52.22
C ARG A 77 -41.28 45.67 -52.67
N GLY A 78 -40.27 44.80 -52.53
CA GLY A 78 -38.95 45.05 -53.09
C GLY A 78 -39.02 44.97 -54.61
N GLY A 79 -39.45 43.82 -55.12
CA GLY A 79 -39.68 43.62 -56.54
C GLY A 79 -38.77 42.53 -57.08
N ALA A 80 -38.03 42.82 -58.15
CA ALA A 80 -37.06 41.90 -58.74
C ALA A 80 -35.64 42.42 -58.56
N GLY A 81 -34.85 41.69 -57.76
CA GLY A 81 -33.45 41.97 -57.53
C GLY A 81 -33.03 41.48 -56.16
N THR A 82 -32.23 42.26 -55.44
CA THR A 82 -31.81 41.98 -54.06
C THR A 82 -32.15 43.17 -53.19
N ASP A 83 -33.30 43.07 -52.52
CA ASP A 83 -33.98 44.22 -51.93
C ASP A 83 -33.83 44.23 -50.41
N TRP A 84 -33.89 45.43 -49.84
CA TRP A 84 -33.75 45.69 -48.41
C TRP A 84 -35.04 46.25 -47.84
N LEU A 85 -35.54 45.60 -46.79
CA LEU A 85 -36.56 46.16 -45.91
C LEU A 85 -35.88 46.74 -44.67
N ASN A 86 -36.14 48.01 -44.38
CA ASN A 86 -35.67 48.66 -43.15
C ASN A 86 -36.86 49.08 -42.30
N THR A 87 -36.97 48.47 -41.11
CA THR A 87 -38.04 48.71 -40.14
C THR A 87 -37.55 49.45 -38.89
N THR A 88 -36.36 50.06 -38.93
CA THR A 88 -35.73 50.75 -37.78
C THR A 88 -36.58 51.87 -37.16
N HIS A 89 -37.56 52.39 -37.90
CA HIS A 89 -38.50 53.39 -37.38
C HIS A 89 -39.58 52.82 -36.46
N TRP A 90 -39.75 51.50 -36.46
CA TRP A 90 -40.71 50.83 -35.61
C TRP A 90 -40.14 50.69 -34.18
N ASN A 91 -40.81 51.31 -33.21
CA ASN A 91 -40.41 51.27 -31.80
C ASN A 91 -41.25 50.22 -31.05
N GLY A 92 -40.88 48.95 -31.15
CA GLY A 92 -41.63 47.83 -30.56
C GLY A 92 -41.01 46.48 -30.90
N ASN A 93 -41.65 45.40 -30.45
CA ASN A 93 -41.22 44.03 -30.67
C ASN A 93 -41.99 43.43 -31.85
N TYR A 94 -41.30 43.06 -32.91
CA TYR A 94 -41.93 42.65 -34.16
C TYR A 94 -41.64 41.21 -34.52
N THR A 95 -42.65 40.54 -35.06
CA THR A 95 -42.46 39.25 -35.72
C THR A 95 -42.46 39.50 -37.22
N ILE A 96 -41.41 39.10 -37.93
CA ILE A 96 -41.22 39.36 -39.36
C ILE A 96 -40.95 38.02 -40.06
N TYR A 97 -41.86 37.63 -40.95
CA TYR A 97 -41.68 36.45 -41.82
C TYR A 97 -41.37 36.91 -43.24
N MET A 98 -40.10 36.90 -43.64
CA MET A 98 -39.66 37.39 -44.95
C MET A 98 -40.26 36.59 -46.11
N THR A 99 -40.51 35.30 -45.90
CA THR A 99 -41.12 34.41 -46.91
C THR A 99 -42.60 34.71 -47.17
N THR A 100 -43.40 34.89 -46.11
CA THR A 100 -44.86 35.06 -46.24
C THR A 100 -45.29 36.52 -46.26
N GLY A 101 -44.39 37.42 -45.86
CA GLY A 101 -44.67 38.83 -45.72
C GLY A 101 -45.50 39.22 -44.52
N ALA A 102 -45.65 38.30 -43.56
CA ALA A 102 -46.49 38.48 -42.40
C ALA A 102 -45.72 39.21 -41.29
N THR A 103 -46.39 40.16 -40.64
CA THR A 103 -45.92 40.82 -39.42
C THR A 103 -47.02 40.95 -38.38
N ASN A 104 -46.63 41.06 -37.10
CA ASN A 104 -47.54 41.44 -36.01
C ASN A 104 -47.79 42.96 -35.94
N HIS A 105 -47.14 43.78 -36.79
CA HIS A 105 -47.51 45.17 -36.96
C HIS A 105 -48.83 45.28 -37.73
N THR A 106 -49.88 45.77 -37.06
CA THR A 106 -51.26 45.70 -37.55
C THR A 106 -51.45 46.41 -38.90
N GLY A 107 -51.84 45.63 -39.91
CA GLY A 107 -52.26 46.11 -41.23
C GLY A 107 -51.16 46.09 -42.29
N GLU A 108 -49.91 45.80 -41.94
CA GLU A 108 -48.79 45.81 -42.87
C GLU A 108 -48.54 44.46 -43.53
N SER A 109 -48.02 44.52 -44.76
CA SER A 109 -47.54 43.36 -45.52
C SER A 109 -46.30 43.78 -46.31
N PHE A 110 -45.28 42.93 -46.32
CA PHE A 110 -44.08 43.13 -47.14
C PHE A 110 -43.81 41.89 -47.96
N THR A 111 -43.48 41.97 -49.24
CA THR A 111 -43.12 40.78 -50.02
C THR A 111 -41.91 41.06 -50.89
N GLN A 112 -41.18 40.01 -51.29
CA GLN A 112 -40.04 40.14 -52.20
C GLN A 112 -38.93 41.00 -51.60
N PHE A 113 -38.52 40.68 -50.36
CA PHE A 113 -37.35 41.26 -49.72
C PHE A 113 -36.42 40.12 -49.28
N GLU A 114 -35.15 40.21 -49.65
CA GLU A 114 -34.11 39.24 -49.28
C GLU A 114 -33.29 39.72 -48.08
N ASN A 115 -33.26 41.03 -47.82
CA ASN A 115 -32.50 41.61 -46.72
C ASN A 115 -33.38 42.41 -45.77
N LEU A 116 -33.01 42.40 -44.49
CA LEU A 116 -33.78 43.03 -43.41
C LEU A 116 -32.85 43.82 -42.49
N VAL A 117 -33.32 45.00 -42.10
CA VAL A 117 -32.74 45.80 -41.02
C VAL A 117 -33.85 46.19 -40.05
N THR A 118 -33.78 45.73 -38.81
CA THR A 118 -34.73 46.11 -37.74
C THR A 118 -34.10 47.09 -36.76
N GLY A 119 -34.90 47.63 -35.83
CA GLY A 119 -34.46 48.60 -34.82
C GLY A 119 -34.21 47.93 -33.47
N ASN A 120 -34.20 48.71 -32.38
CA ASN A 120 -33.83 48.23 -31.03
C ASN A 120 -34.93 47.39 -30.32
N GLY A 121 -35.79 46.71 -31.07
CA GLY A 121 -36.91 45.91 -30.54
C GLY A 121 -36.48 44.48 -30.22
N ASN A 122 -37.25 43.75 -29.41
CA ASN A 122 -37.04 42.30 -29.30
C ASN A 122 -37.80 41.62 -30.45
N ASP A 123 -37.14 41.42 -31.58
CA ASP A 123 -37.74 40.98 -32.82
C ASP A 123 -37.64 39.45 -33.01
N ASN A 124 -38.59 38.88 -33.74
CA ASN A 124 -38.62 37.47 -34.12
C ASN A 124 -38.67 37.37 -35.65
N ILE A 125 -37.55 37.01 -36.24
CA ILE A 125 -37.31 37.08 -37.67
C ILE A 125 -37.19 35.67 -38.23
N THR A 126 -37.91 35.40 -39.31
CA THR A 126 -37.73 34.21 -40.14
C THR A 126 -37.37 34.66 -41.54
N GLY A 127 -36.18 34.25 -42.00
CA GLY A 127 -35.66 34.51 -43.33
C GLY A 127 -36.38 33.71 -44.40
N THR A 128 -35.69 33.55 -45.52
CA THR A 128 -36.17 32.88 -46.73
C THR A 128 -35.40 31.58 -46.96
N SER A 129 -35.61 30.94 -48.12
CA SER A 129 -34.79 29.82 -48.56
C SER A 129 -33.64 30.24 -49.48
N GLY A 130 -33.41 31.54 -49.65
CA GLY A 130 -32.27 32.10 -50.39
C GLY A 130 -31.37 32.91 -49.46
N ALA A 131 -30.21 33.34 -49.95
CA ALA A 131 -29.23 34.10 -49.17
C ALA A 131 -29.82 35.41 -48.62
N ASN A 132 -29.92 35.50 -47.29
CA ASN A 132 -30.45 36.64 -46.57
C ASN A 132 -29.33 37.47 -45.93
N ARG A 133 -29.53 38.80 -45.82
CA ARG A 133 -28.74 39.65 -44.92
C ARG A 133 -29.64 40.28 -43.88
N ILE A 134 -29.41 39.98 -42.62
CA ILE A 134 -30.28 40.38 -41.50
C ILE A 134 -29.44 41.16 -40.48
N TYR A 135 -29.91 42.35 -40.12
CA TYR A 135 -29.32 43.22 -39.10
C TYR A 135 -30.40 43.63 -38.10
N THR A 136 -30.23 43.36 -36.80
CA THR A 136 -31.25 43.71 -35.80
C THR A 136 -30.85 44.78 -34.80
N TYR A 137 -29.58 45.23 -34.82
CA TYR A 137 -29.01 46.31 -34.00
C TYR A 137 -29.11 46.14 -32.49
N GLY A 138 -30.28 45.99 -31.88
CA GLY A 138 -30.34 45.60 -30.48
C GLY A 138 -31.73 45.24 -29.98
N GLY A 139 -31.82 44.87 -28.71
CA GLY A 139 -32.95 44.10 -28.20
C GLY A 139 -32.61 42.62 -28.18
N ASN A 140 -33.43 41.81 -27.52
CA ASN A 140 -33.22 40.36 -27.46
C ASN A 140 -33.97 39.70 -28.62
N ASP A 141 -33.25 39.46 -29.70
CA ASP A 141 -33.79 39.01 -30.97
C ASP A 141 -33.78 37.49 -31.11
N ARG A 142 -34.72 36.99 -31.91
CA ARG A 142 -34.74 35.60 -32.36
C ARG A 142 -34.68 35.58 -33.88
N VAL A 143 -33.59 35.08 -34.44
CA VAL A 143 -33.40 35.00 -35.89
C VAL A 143 -33.34 33.54 -36.31
N ASN A 144 -34.19 33.15 -37.25
CA ASN A 144 -34.03 31.92 -38.03
C ASN A 144 -33.75 32.33 -39.48
N ALA A 145 -32.51 32.18 -39.94
CA ALA A 145 -32.11 32.67 -41.27
C ALA A 145 -32.68 31.80 -42.40
N GLY A 146 -32.86 30.50 -42.17
CA GLY A 146 -33.55 29.59 -43.08
C GLY A 146 -32.59 28.73 -43.89
N ALA A 147 -32.61 28.84 -45.21
CA ALA A 147 -31.64 28.15 -46.06
C ALA A 147 -31.00 29.18 -46.98
N GLY A 148 -29.72 29.02 -47.31
CA GLY A 148 -29.02 30.05 -48.07
C GLY A 148 -27.58 30.18 -47.62
N ASN A 149 -26.88 31.18 -48.14
CA ASN A 149 -25.61 31.59 -47.56
C ASN A 149 -25.89 32.92 -46.88
N ASP A 150 -26.27 32.85 -45.61
CA ASP A 150 -26.88 33.95 -44.90
C ASP A 150 -25.83 34.78 -44.17
N TYR A 151 -26.11 36.06 -43.99
CA TYR A 151 -25.34 36.97 -43.15
C TYR A 151 -26.26 37.50 -42.06
N VAL A 152 -25.94 37.22 -40.80
CA VAL A 152 -26.73 37.67 -39.65
C VAL A 152 -25.83 38.44 -38.69
N TRP A 153 -26.28 39.62 -38.27
CA TRP A 153 -25.65 40.40 -37.20
C TRP A 153 -26.73 40.99 -36.29
N THR A 154 -26.79 40.59 -35.02
CA THR A 154 -27.92 40.97 -34.15
C THR A 154 -27.64 42.19 -33.26
N GLY A 155 -26.38 42.43 -32.88
CA GLY A 155 -25.98 43.69 -32.25
C GLY A 155 -26.07 43.62 -30.73
N ASP A 156 -26.69 44.59 -30.04
CA ASP A 156 -26.74 44.62 -28.56
C ASP A 156 -27.96 43.86 -28.02
N GLY A 157 -27.80 42.78 -27.27
CA GLY A 157 -28.90 42.02 -26.69
C GLY A 157 -28.52 40.59 -26.38
N ASN A 158 -29.42 39.83 -25.78
CA ASN A 158 -29.23 38.39 -25.65
C ASN A 158 -30.05 37.69 -26.75
N ASP A 159 -29.37 37.35 -27.83
CA ASP A 159 -29.99 36.94 -29.07
C ASP A 159 -30.01 35.41 -29.24
N SER A 160 -30.97 34.91 -30.00
CA SER A 160 -31.10 33.50 -30.34
C SER A 160 -31.09 33.35 -31.86
N ILE A 161 -29.98 32.84 -32.39
CA ILE A 161 -29.75 32.74 -33.83
C ILE A 161 -29.71 31.27 -34.24
N ASP A 162 -30.58 30.89 -35.18
CA ASP A 162 -30.52 29.64 -35.92
C ASP A 162 -30.10 29.97 -37.36
N ALA A 163 -28.87 29.61 -37.70
CA ALA A 163 -28.30 29.95 -39.00
C ALA A 163 -28.97 29.18 -40.15
N GLY A 164 -29.54 28.00 -39.86
CA GLY A 164 -30.09 27.14 -40.89
C GLY A 164 -29.02 26.64 -41.88
N SER A 165 -29.43 26.18 -43.05
CA SER A 165 -28.52 25.44 -43.92
C SER A 165 -27.80 26.31 -44.95
N GLY A 166 -26.47 26.23 -44.96
CA GLY A 166 -25.64 26.59 -46.11
C GLY A 166 -24.25 27.03 -45.68
N ARG A 167 -23.71 28.10 -46.28
CA ARG A 167 -22.44 28.70 -45.86
C ARG A 167 -22.69 30.08 -45.26
N ASP A 168 -22.86 30.11 -43.96
CA ASP A 168 -23.39 31.27 -43.25
C ASP A 168 -22.30 32.08 -42.57
N THR A 169 -22.61 33.33 -42.28
CA THR A 169 -21.76 34.24 -41.50
C THR A 169 -22.62 34.89 -40.43
N VAL A 170 -22.45 34.44 -39.21
CA VAL A 170 -23.23 34.86 -38.05
C VAL A 170 -22.33 35.56 -37.06
N TYR A 171 -22.80 36.72 -36.60
CA TYR A 171 -22.20 37.51 -35.55
C TYR A 171 -23.28 37.83 -34.51
N GLY A 172 -23.12 37.38 -33.27
CA GLY A 172 -24.04 37.68 -32.17
C GLY A 172 -24.03 39.18 -31.87
N GLY A 173 -22.93 39.66 -31.33
CA GLY A 173 -22.76 41.09 -31.03
C GLY A 173 -22.39 41.28 -29.58
N ASN A 174 -23.02 42.23 -28.89
CA ASN A 174 -22.82 42.38 -27.45
C ASN A 174 -24.00 41.78 -26.68
N GLY A 175 -23.73 40.87 -25.76
CA GLY A 175 -24.68 40.26 -24.86
C GLY A 175 -24.48 38.76 -24.82
N ASN A 176 -25.38 38.04 -24.16
CA ASN A 176 -25.23 36.59 -23.99
C ASN A 176 -26.07 35.89 -25.07
N ASP A 177 -25.42 35.55 -26.18
CA ASP A 177 -26.08 35.06 -27.37
C ASP A 177 -26.11 33.53 -27.42
N THR A 178 -27.14 32.98 -28.06
CA THR A 178 -27.26 31.56 -28.37
C THR A 178 -27.25 31.36 -29.87
N ILE A 179 -26.20 30.75 -30.39
CA ILE A 179 -26.03 30.50 -31.82
C ILE A 179 -26.12 29.00 -32.08
N ARG A 180 -26.98 28.58 -33.00
CA ARG A 180 -26.98 27.22 -33.56
C ARG A 180 -26.37 27.28 -34.95
N SER A 181 -25.18 26.70 -35.11
CA SER A 181 -24.58 26.54 -36.43
C SER A 181 -25.22 25.36 -37.17
N SER A 182 -25.23 25.47 -38.49
CA SER A 182 -25.47 24.33 -39.38
C SER A 182 -24.80 24.60 -40.73
N GLY A 183 -24.39 23.53 -41.42
CA GLY A 183 -23.75 23.65 -42.73
C GLY A 183 -22.26 23.99 -42.64
N SER A 184 -21.85 25.17 -43.10
CA SER A 184 -20.45 25.61 -43.07
C SER A 184 -20.39 27.11 -42.82
N GLY A 185 -19.22 27.67 -42.51
CA GLY A 185 -19.07 29.13 -42.41
C GLY A 185 -18.53 29.61 -41.07
N ILE A 186 -18.87 30.85 -40.72
CA ILE A 186 -18.30 31.57 -39.57
C ILE A 186 -19.43 31.88 -38.59
N PHE A 187 -19.24 31.50 -37.34
CA PHE A 187 -20.20 31.73 -36.26
C PHE A 187 -19.42 32.28 -35.07
N ASP A 188 -19.74 33.51 -34.69
CA ASP A 188 -18.92 34.29 -33.77
C ASP A 188 -19.84 35.01 -32.77
N GLY A 189 -19.73 34.69 -31.48
CA GLY A 189 -20.53 35.31 -30.41
C GLY A 189 -20.19 36.79 -30.22
N GLN A 190 -18.93 37.16 -30.48
CA GLN A 190 -18.34 38.48 -30.26
C GLN A 190 -18.14 38.85 -28.80
N GLY A 191 -19.13 39.40 -28.10
CA GLY A 191 -18.92 39.94 -26.75
C GLY A 191 -20.04 39.58 -25.80
N GLY A 192 -19.68 39.07 -24.62
CA GLY A 192 -20.62 38.55 -23.63
C GLY A 192 -20.36 37.08 -23.39
N ASN A 193 -21.28 36.39 -22.70
CA ASN A 193 -21.13 34.97 -22.39
C ASN A 193 -22.03 34.15 -23.33
N ASP A 194 -21.44 33.66 -24.40
CA ASP A 194 -22.16 33.10 -25.53
C ASP A 194 -22.27 31.58 -25.43
N TYR A 195 -23.31 31.03 -26.06
CA TYR A 195 -23.59 29.60 -26.12
C TYR A 195 -23.75 29.14 -27.56
N ILE A 196 -22.76 28.44 -28.09
CA ILE A 196 -22.72 28.02 -29.49
C ILE A 196 -22.93 26.51 -29.60
N TYR A 197 -24.04 26.12 -30.22
CA TYR A 197 -24.34 24.73 -30.60
C TYR A 197 -23.70 24.45 -31.96
N ALA A 198 -22.68 23.60 -31.99
CA ALA A 198 -22.04 23.14 -33.21
C ALA A 198 -22.94 22.18 -33.99
N GLY A 199 -23.14 22.45 -35.28
CA GLY A 199 -23.93 21.65 -36.23
C GLY A 199 -23.11 20.54 -36.89
N LEU A 200 -23.76 19.73 -37.75
CA LEU A 200 -23.14 18.65 -38.53
C LEU A 200 -22.42 19.16 -39.79
N GLY A 201 -21.61 20.21 -39.63
CA GLY A 201 -20.90 20.84 -40.74
C GLY A 201 -19.69 20.05 -41.23
N THR A 202 -19.06 20.53 -42.30
CA THR A 202 -17.75 20.00 -42.75
C THR A 202 -16.62 21.04 -42.66
N GLN A 203 -16.95 22.32 -42.44
CA GLN A 203 -16.02 23.46 -42.43
C GLN A 203 -16.60 24.63 -41.62
N GLU A 204 -16.74 24.45 -40.31
CA GLU A 204 -17.22 25.49 -39.39
C GLU A 204 -16.04 26.19 -38.69
N THR A 205 -16.09 27.52 -38.64
CA THR A 205 -15.22 28.34 -37.80
C THR A 205 -16.07 28.95 -36.69
N LEU A 206 -15.91 28.41 -35.49
CA LEU A 206 -16.70 28.77 -34.32
C LEU A 206 -15.82 29.57 -33.37
N ARG A 207 -16.32 30.73 -32.92
CA ARG A 207 -15.63 31.62 -31.98
C ARG A 207 -16.58 32.07 -30.89
N GLY A 208 -16.24 31.83 -29.62
CA GLY A 208 -17.02 32.37 -28.51
C GLY A 208 -16.90 33.89 -28.49
N GLY A 209 -15.67 34.37 -28.34
CA GLY A 209 -15.37 35.79 -28.44
C GLY A 209 -14.76 36.31 -27.15
N ALA A 210 -15.36 37.36 -26.59
CA ALA A 210 -14.93 37.98 -25.34
C ALA A 210 -15.96 37.72 -24.24
N GLY A 211 -15.62 36.83 -23.31
CA GLY A 211 -16.41 36.57 -22.11
C GLY A 211 -16.13 35.19 -21.58
N THR A 212 -17.17 34.48 -21.15
CA THR A 212 -17.09 33.08 -20.72
C THR A 212 -18.07 32.27 -21.54
N ASP A 213 -17.54 31.64 -22.58
CA ASP A 213 -18.32 31.09 -23.68
C ASP A 213 -18.42 29.57 -23.59
N TRP A 214 -19.49 29.04 -24.16
CA TRP A 214 -19.82 27.62 -24.18
C TRP A 214 -19.85 27.09 -25.60
N LEU A 215 -19.06 26.05 -25.84
CA LEU A 215 -19.20 25.20 -27.00
C LEU A 215 -20.06 23.98 -26.63
N ASN A 216 -21.09 23.72 -27.42
CA ASN A 216 -21.93 22.52 -27.28
C ASN A 216 -21.88 21.69 -28.57
N THR A 217 -21.33 20.48 -28.49
CA THR A 217 -21.25 19.53 -29.59
C THR A 217 -22.20 18.34 -29.42
N THR A 218 -23.22 18.44 -28.55
CA THR A 218 -24.15 17.33 -28.20
C THR A 218 -24.90 16.71 -29.38
N HIS A 219 -24.96 17.40 -30.52
CA HIS A 219 -25.54 16.86 -31.76
C HIS A 219 -24.66 15.78 -32.43
N TRP A 220 -23.40 15.65 -32.02
CA TRP A 220 -22.44 14.68 -32.53
C TRP A 220 -22.41 13.44 -31.62
N ASN A 221 -22.69 12.26 -32.18
CA ASN A 221 -22.64 10.99 -31.43
C ASN A 221 -21.47 10.11 -31.89
N SER A 222 -20.38 10.72 -32.33
CA SER A 222 -19.18 10.03 -32.83
C SER A 222 -17.96 10.71 -32.26
N ASP A 223 -16.88 9.95 -32.14
CA ASP A 223 -15.63 10.36 -31.49
C ASP A 223 -15.12 11.70 -32.03
N TYR A 224 -14.90 12.62 -31.10
CA TYR A 224 -14.50 13.97 -31.42
C TYR A 224 -13.25 14.36 -30.63
N THR A 225 -12.26 14.94 -31.29
CA THR A 225 -11.07 15.48 -30.62
C THR A 225 -11.19 17.00 -30.56
N ILE A 226 -11.18 17.58 -29.36
CA ILE A 226 -11.28 19.02 -29.12
C ILE A 226 -10.03 19.48 -28.39
N ASN A 227 -9.25 20.35 -29.02
CA ASN A 227 -8.17 21.04 -28.35
C ASN A 227 -8.58 22.51 -28.14
N MET A 228 -9.00 22.87 -26.93
CA MET A 228 -9.49 24.22 -26.62
C MET A 228 -8.36 25.28 -26.65
N VAL A 229 -7.10 24.86 -26.57
CA VAL A 229 -5.92 25.76 -26.67
C VAL A 229 -5.67 26.22 -28.10
N THR A 230 -5.67 25.27 -29.03
CA THR A 230 -5.28 25.50 -30.45
C THR A 230 -6.47 25.68 -31.36
N GLY A 231 -7.65 25.26 -30.89
CA GLY A 231 -8.88 25.16 -31.65
C GLY A 231 -8.91 24.08 -32.72
N ALA A 232 -7.95 23.16 -32.70
CA ALA A 232 -7.88 22.07 -33.66
C ALA A 232 -8.81 20.91 -33.29
N THR A 233 -9.35 20.25 -34.33
CA THR A 233 -10.14 19.03 -34.20
C THR A 233 -9.71 17.94 -35.17
N ASN A 234 -10.29 16.75 -35.02
CA ASN A 234 -10.08 15.61 -35.93
C ASN A 234 -10.87 15.74 -37.26
N TYR A 235 -11.66 16.80 -37.46
CA TYR A 235 -12.41 17.05 -38.69
C TYR A 235 -11.74 18.13 -39.54
N THR A 236 -11.49 17.81 -40.81
CA THR A 236 -10.69 18.67 -41.69
C THR A 236 -11.44 19.95 -42.07
N GLY A 237 -10.93 21.10 -41.60
CA GLY A 237 -11.47 22.42 -41.93
C GLY A 237 -12.40 23.00 -40.87
N GLU A 238 -12.59 22.31 -39.74
CA GLU A 238 -13.26 22.82 -38.56
C GLU A 238 -12.26 23.46 -37.57
N SER A 239 -12.68 24.53 -36.89
CA SER A 239 -11.89 25.17 -35.83
C SER A 239 -12.74 25.85 -34.77
N PHE A 240 -12.33 25.75 -33.51
CA PHE A 240 -13.04 26.28 -32.35
C PHE A 240 -12.10 27.13 -31.51
N THR A 241 -12.28 28.43 -31.43
CA THR A 241 -11.38 29.29 -30.64
C THR A 241 -12.15 30.13 -29.65
N GLN A 242 -11.52 30.51 -28.55
CA GLN A 242 -12.12 31.40 -27.55
C GLN A 242 -13.37 30.77 -26.91
N PHE A 243 -13.24 29.53 -26.45
CA PHE A 243 -14.24 28.86 -25.62
C PHE A 243 -13.57 28.40 -24.33
N GLU A 244 -14.18 28.71 -23.20
CA GLU A 244 -13.71 28.29 -21.88
C GLU A 244 -14.48 27.07 -21.35
N ASN A 245 -15.69 26.84 -21.87
CA ASN A 245 -16.56 25.74 -21.42
C ASN A 245 -16.99 24.87 -22.60
N LEU A 246 -17.21 23.60 -22.31
CA LEU A 246 -17.51 22.56 -23.30
C LEU A 246 -18.60 21.62 -22.80
N VAL A 247 -19.53 21.28 -23.69
CA VAL A 247 -20.45 20.15 -23.55
C VAL A 247 -20.30 19.24 -24.76
N THR A 248 -19.90 17.99 -24.59
CA THR A 248 -19.75 17.05 -25.70
C THR A 248 -20.94 16.10 -25.88
N GLY A 249 -20.92 15.28 -26.92
CA GLY A 249 -21.99 14.32 -27.23
C GLY A 249 -21.71 12.94 -26.63
N ASN A 250 -22.20 11.88 -27.30
CA ASN A 250 -22.08 10.50 -26.82
C ASN A 250 -20.90 9.71 -27.45
N GLY A 251 -19.94 10.39 -28.07
CA GLY A 251 -18.78 9.74 -28.71
C GLY A 251 -17.67 9.49 -27.69
N ASP A 252 -16.66 8.69 -28.07
CA ASP A 252 -15.45 8.57 -27.24
C ASP A 252 -14.56 9.79 -27.52
N ASP A 253 -14.74 10.86 -26.76
CA ASP A 253 -14.16 12.17 -27.06
C ASP A 253 -12.77 12.34 -26.42
N ASN A 254 -11.89 13.10 -27.07
CA ASN A 254 -10.56 13.44 -26.55
C ASN A 254 -10.43 14.96 -26.42
N ILE A 255 -10.39 15.45 -25.19
CA ILE A 255 -10.53 16.86 -24.82
C ILE A 255 -9.24 17.34 -24.19
N ILE A 256 -8.74 18.49 -24.67
CA ILE A 256 -7.62 19.21 -24.08
C ILE A 256 -8.11 20.60 -23.68
N GLY A 257 -8.12 20.84 -22.38
CA GLY A 257 -8.47 22.09 -21.71
C GLY A 257 -7.43 23.18 -21.89
N THR A 258 -7.75 24.37 -21.39
CA THR A 258 -6.91 25.55 -21.49
C THR A 258 -6.02 25.72 -20.25
N ALA A 259 -5.40 26.90 -20.10
CA ALA A 259 -4.67 27.25 -18.88
C ALA A 259 -5.52 28.11 -17.93
N ASP A 260 -6.79 28.33 -18.29
CA ASP A 260 -7.80 29.03 -17.50
C ASP A 260 -8.83 28.02 -17.00
N GLY A 261 -9.55 28.34 -15.92
CA GLY A 261 -10.55 27.43 -15.35
C GLY A 261 -11.67 27.11 -16.34
N ASN A 262 -11.74 25.85 -16.77
CA ASN A 262 -12.73 25.33 -17.69
C ASN A 262 -13.93 24.71 -16.98
N ARG A 263 -15.08 24.66 -17.65
CA ARG A 263 -16.15 23.71 -17.30
C ARG A 263 -16.38 22.75 -18.45
N ILE A 264 -16.13 21.47 -18.23
CA ILE A 264 -16.20 20.41 -19.22
C ILE A 264 -17.26 19.40 -18.76
N TYR A 265 -18.26 19.18 -19.61
CA TYR A 265 -19.29 18.17 -19.43
C TYR A 265 -19.24 17.21 -20.61
N THR A 266 -18.96 15.94 -20.38
CA THR A 266 -19.12 14.93 -21.41
C THR A 266 -20.41 14.15 -21.16
N ASN A 267 -21.02 13.61 -22.22
CA ASN A 267 -22.19 12.75 -22.06
C ASN A 267 -21.75 11.28 -22.03
N GLY A 268 -22.27 10.43 -22.91
CA GLY A 268 -21.82 9.04 -22.98
C GLY A 268 -20.50 8.89 -23.73
N GLY A 269 -19.86 7.72 -23.61
CA GLY A 269 -18.62 7.41 -24.33
C GLY A 269 -17.50 7.12 -23.35
N ASN A 270 -16.36 6.61 -23.81
CA ASN A 270 -15.14 6.50 -23.00
C ASN A 270 -14.25 7.70 -23.31
N ASP A 271 -14.48 8.78 -22.59
CA ASP A 271 -13.87 10.07 -22.84
C ASP A 271 -12.48 10.16 -22.21
N LYS A 272 -11.62 10.94 -22.87
CA LYS A 272 -10.33 11.33 -22.33
C LYS A 272 -10.31 12.84 -22.16
N VAL A 273 -10.12 13.29 -20.92
CA VAL A 273 -10.07 14.71 -20.57
C VAL A 273 -8.71 15.03 -19.97
N ASP A 274 -7.98 15.95 -20.58
CA ASP A 274 -6.87 16.67 -19.94
C ASP A 274 -7.38 18.09 -19.66
N ALA A 275 -7.69 18.42 -18.41
CA ALA A 275 -8.28 19.71 -18.07
C ALA A 275 -7.28 20.87 -18.16
N GLY A 276 -5.98 20.60 -18.12
CA GLY A 276 -4.93 21.60 -18.27
C GLY A 276 -4.57 22.31 -16.96
N ALA A 277 -4.63 23.63 -16.93
CA ALA A 277 -4.37 24.38 -15.70
C ALA A 277 -5.55 25.30 -15.44
N GLY A 278 -5.83 25.62 -14.18
CA GLY A 278 -6.98 26.44 -13.87
C GLY A 278 -7.66 25.97 -12.59
N ASN A 279 -8.88 26.43 -12.36
CA ASN A 279 -9.76 25.80 -11.41
C ASN A 279 -10.87 25.16 -12.24
N ASP A 280 -10.67 23.90 -12.60
CA ASP A 280 -11.46 23.22 -13.58
C ASP A 280 -12.64 22.50 -12.93
N TYR A 281 -13.75 22.43 -13.66
CA TYR A 281 -14.90 21.61 -13.30
C TYR A 281 -15.11 20.59 -14.42
N VAL A 282 -14.87 19.32 -14.12
CA VAL A 282 -15.05 18.21 -15.05
C VAL A 282 -16.13 17.29 -14.52
N TRP A 283 -17.14 17.02 -15.35
CA TRP A 283 -18.16 16.02 -15.08
C TRP A 283 -18.32 15.14 -16.33
N THR A 284 -17.94 13.89 -16.20
CA THR A 284 -18.17 12.87 -17.24
C THR A 284 -19.41 12.05 -16.86
N ALA A 285 -20.16 11.55 -17.85
CA ALA A 285 -21.48 10.94 -17.59
C ALA A 285 -21.46 9.41 -17.53
N ASN A 286 -21.59 8.70 -18.66
CA ASN A 286 -21.48 7.24 -18.65
C ASN A 286 -20.33 6.82 -19.55
N GLY A 287 -19.39 6.05 -19.03
CA GLY A 287 -18.13 5.83 -19.72
C GLY A 287 -17.12 5.13 -18.84
N ASN A 288 -16.07 4.55 -19.43
CA ASN A 288 -14.85 4.34 -18.66
C ASN A 288 -13.90 5.49 -19.02
N ASP A 289 -14.01 6.58 -18.30
CA ASP A 289 -13.41 7.85 -18.64
C ASP A 289 -12.00 7.98 -18.05
N SER A 290 -11.12 8.70 -18.74
CA SER A 290 -9.75 8.96 -18.31
C SER A 290 -9.54 10.45 -18.15
N ILE A 291 -9.48 10.90 -16.90
CA ILE A 291 -9.42 12.33 -16.56
C ILE A 291 -8.07 12.65 -15.92
N ASP A 292 -7.34 13.57 -16.52
CA ASP A 292 -6.19 14.26 -15.91
C ASP A 292 -6.65 15.66 -15.53
N ALA A 293 -6.73 15.93 -14.22
CA ALA A 293 -7.24 17.19 -13.72
C ALA A 293 -6.27 18.36 -13.95
N GLY A 294 -4.98 18.06 -14.10
CA GLY A 294 -3.97 19.09 -14.21
C GLY A 294 -3.90 20.00 -12.98
N SER A 295 -3.34 21.20 -13.13
CA SER A 295 -2.98 22.01 -11.96
C SER A 295 -4.04 23.02 -11.57
N GLY A 296 -4.47 22.97 -10.31
CA GLY A 296 -5.05 24.11 -9.59
C GLY A 296 -5.99 23.68 -8.50
N ARG A 297 -7.20 24.25 -8.44
CA ARG A 297 -8.24 23.81 -7.49
C ARG A 297 -9.45 23.28 -8.24
N ASP A 298 -9.41 21.99 -8.51
CA ASP A 298 -10.29 21.35 -9.47
C ASP A 298 -11.44 20.62 -8.79
N THR A 299 -12.49 20.36 -9.55
CA THR A 299 -13.65 19.57 -9.13
C THR A 299 -13.95 18.59 -10.24
N VAL A 300 -13.65 17.32 -9.99
CA VAL A 300 -13.76 16.23 -10.95
C VAL A 300 -14.73 15.19 -10.45
N TYR A 301 -15.60 14.76 -11.36
CA TYR A 301 -16.60 13.73 -11.16
C TYR A 301 -16.57 12.75 -12.33
N GLY A 302 -16.27 11.47 -12.06
CA GLY A 302 -16.18 10.40 -13.08
C GLY A 302 -17.54 9.97 -13.64
N GLY A 303 -18.57 9.90 -12.79
CA GLY A 303 -19.90 9.54 -13.24
C GLY A 303 -20.16 8.05 -13.09
N ASN A 304 -20.74 7.40 -14.11
CA ASN A 304 -20.93 5.95 -14.09
C ASN A 304 -19.94 5.27 -15.04
N GLY A 305 -19.27 4.26 -14.52
CA GLY A 305 -18.40 3.35 -15.23
C GLY A 305 -17.03 3.30 -14.55
N ASN A 306 -16.10 2.51 -15.07
CA ASN A 306 -14.83 2.31 -14.37
C ASN A 306 -13.85 3.42 -14.78
N ASP A 307 -13.85 4.52 -14.05
CA ASP A 307 -13.11 5.71 -14.43
C ASP A 307 -11.68 5.70 -13.89
N THR A 308 -10.80 6.42 -14.58
CA THR A 308 -9.44 6.68 -14.15
C THR A 308 -9.25 8.18 -13.95
N ILE A 309 -9.06 8.60 -12.70
CA ILE A 309 -8.87 10.01 -12.36
C ILE A 309 -7.44 10.21 -11.86
N ARG A 310 -6.70 11.15 -12.44
CA ARG A 310 -5.43 11.63 -11.91
C ARG A 310 -5.65 13.01 -11.30
N SER A 311 -5.54 13.10 -9.97
CA SER A 311 -5.59 14.37 -9.27
C SER A 311 -4.25 15.10 -9.36
N SER A 312 -4.29 16.42 -9.24
CA SER A 312 -3.13 17.25 -8.92
C SER A 312 -3.57 18.57 -8.30
N GLY A 313 -2.65 19.25 -7.60
CA GLY A 313 -2.96 20.53 -6.98
C GLY A 313 -3.85 20.40 -5.73
N SER A 314 -5.11 20.80 -5.82
CA SER A 314 -6.07 20.78 -4.71
C SER A 314 -7.48 20.58 -5.24
N GLY A 315 -8.44 20.23 -4.38
CA GLY A 315 -9.84 20.17 -4.78
C GLY A 315 -10.54 18.86 -4.47
N ILE A 316 -11.54 18.53 -5.28
CA ILE A 316 -12.43 17.38 -5.07
C ILE A 316 -12.35 16.47 -6.29
N PHE A 317 -12.07 15.19 -6.05
CA PHE A 317 -11.97 14.16 -7.07
C PHE A 317 -12.82 12.98 -6.61
N ASP A 318 -13.86 12.66 -7.37
CA ASP A 318 -14.91 11.71 -6.97
C ASP A 318 -15.23 10.79 -8.15
N GLY A 319 -14.93 9.50 -8.04
CA GLY A 319 -15.24 8.51 -9.08
C GLY A 319 -16.75 8.37 -9.30
N GLN A 320 -17.53 8.47 -8.22
CA GLN A 320 -18.98 8.33 -8.14
C GLN A 320 -19.49 6.88 -8.19
N GLY A 321 -19.64 6.27 -9.36
CA GLY A 321 -20.30 4.98 -9.51
C GLY A 321 -19.46 3.95 -10.26
N ASP A 322 -19.65 2.67 -9.92
CA ASP A 322 -18.85 1.55 -10.45
C ASP A 322 -17.43 1.50 -9.85
N ASN A 323 -16.45 0.87 -10.52
CA ASN A 323 -15.14 0.60 -9.91
C ASN A 323 -14.07 1.54 -10.46
N ASP A 324 -13.70 2.53 -9.68
CA ASP A 324 -12.84 3.62 -10.11
C ASP A 324 -11.39 3.44 -9.69
N TYR A 325 -10.50 4.08 -10.42
CA TYR A 325 -9.06 4.14 -10.14
C TYR A 325 -8.60 5.58 -10.02
N VAL A 326 -8.33 6.02 -8.79
CA VAL A 326 -7.91 7.40 -8.49
C VAL A 326 -6.43 7.43 -8.14
N TYR A 327 -5.65 8.13 -8.96
CA TYR A 327 -4.25 8.46 -8.70
C TYR A 327 -4.18 9.77 -7.93
N ALA A 328 -3.70 9.72 -6.69
CA ALA A 328 -3.38 10.91 -5.90
C ALA A 328 -2.10 11.57 -6.44
N GLY A 329 -2.21 12.84 -6.80
CA GLY A 329 -1.11 13.66 -7.31
C GLY A 329 -0.25 14.31 -6.25
N LEU A 330 0.61 15.24 -6.69
CA LEU A 330 1.33 16.15 -5.81
C LEU A 330 0.40 17.35 -5.51
N GLY A 331 -0.22 17.33 -4.35
CA GLY A 331 -1.17 18.36 -3.90
C GLY A 331 -0.94 18.86 -2.48
N ALA A 332 -1.76 19.80 -2.04
CA ALA A 332 -1.70 20.33 -0.66
C ALA A 332 -2.99 20.09 0.14
N GLN A 333 -4.15 20.00 -0.54
CA GLN A 333 -5.48 19.82 0.06
C GLN A 333 -6.41 19.13 -0.95
N GLU A 334 -6.40 17.80 -0.96
CA GLU A 334 -7.20 17.00 -1.90
C GLU A 334 -8.24 16.16 -1.15
N THR A 335 -9.48 16.19 -1.63
CA THR A 335 -10.56 15.30 -1.18
C THR A 335 -10.82 14.27 -2.27
N LEU A 336 -10.34 13.05 -2.06
CA LEU A 336 -10.51 11.94 -3.00
C LEU A 336 -11.60 11.00 -2.48
N ARG A 337 -12.47 10.60 -3.38
CA ARG A 337 -13.58 9.68 -3.14
C ARG A 337 -13.61 8.65 -4.25
N GLY A 338 -13.61 7.36 -3.91
CA GLY A 338 -13.83 6.30 -4.87
C GLY A 338 -15.27 6.35 -5.33
N GLY A 339 -16.19 6.09 -4.41
CA GLY A 339 -17.62 6.23 -4.68
C GLY A 339 -18.35 4.95 -4.33
N ALA A 340 -19.16 4.46 -5.25
CA ALA A 340 -19.93 3.25 -5.12
C ALA A 340 -19.36 2.13 -5.99
N GLY A 341 -18.56 1.25 -5.40
CA GLY A 341 -18.09 0.06 -6.08
C GLY A 341 -16.95 -0.59 -5.32
N THR A 342 -15.90 -0.96 -6.02
CA THR A 342 -14.66 -1.47 -5.44
C THR A 342 -13.50 -0.66 -6.01
N ASP A 343 -13.16 0.40 -5.31
CA ASP A 343 -12.35 1.48 -5.85
C ASP A 343 -10.88 1.34 -5.45
N TRP A 344 -10.00 1.88 -6.28
CA TRP A 344 -8.56 1.91 -6.06
C TRP A 344 -8.08 3.33 -5.80
N LEU A 345 -7.34 3.48 -4.70
CA LEU A 345 -6.50 4.64 -4.46
C LEU A 345 -5.04 4.29 -4.77
N ASN A 346 -4.37 5.14 -5.52
CA ASN A 346 -2.95 5.01 -5.84
C ASN A 346 -2.19 6.29 -5.46
N THR A 347 -1.30 6.20 -4.47
CA THR A 347 -0.49 7.33 -3.99
C THR A 347 0.97 7.26 -4.45
N THR A 348 1.28 6.42 -5.45
CA THR A 348 2.66 6.10 -5.88
C THR A 348 3.45 7.28 -6.47
N HIS A 349 2.78 8.40 -6.78
CA HIS A 349 3.46 9.64 -7.18
C HIS A 349 4.27 10.26 -6.04
N TRP A 350 4.01 9.86 -4.80
CA TRP A 350 4.69 10.33 -3.61
C TRP A 350 5.46 9.19 -2.92
N ASN A 351 6.69 9.45 -2.49
CA ASN A 351 7.60 8.45 -1.90
C ASN A 351 7.96 8.73 -0.43
N GLY A 352 7.24 9.64 0.25
CA GLY A 352 7.43 9.84 1.68
C GLY A 352 6.49 8.96 2.50
N ASN A 353 6.50 9.14 3.82
CA ASN A 353 5.73 8.34 4.77
C ASN A 353 4.26 8.79 4.87
N TYR A 354 3.33 7.95 4.42
CA TYR A 354 1.91 8.24 4.40
C TYR A 354 1.22 7.58 5.60
N THR A 355 0.29 8.26 6.25
CA THR A 355 -0.66 7.60 7.16
C THR A 355 -2.03 7.66 6.50
N ILE A 356 -2.65 6.51 6.24
CA ILE A 356 -3.99 6.43 5.61
C ILE A 356 -4.90 5.58 6.49
N ASN A 357 -6.01 6.15 6.92
CA ASN A 357 -7.09 5.39 7.52
C ASN A 357 -8.27 5.33 6.53
N MET A 358 -8.42 4.22 5.82
CA MET A 358 -9.43 4.05 4.77
C MET A 358 -10.87 4.05 5.32
N THR A 359 -11.05 3.75 6.61
CA THR A 359 -12.35 3.82 7.29
C THR A 359 -12.84 5.25 7.52
N THR A 360 -11.95 6.14 7.96
CA THR A 360 -12.28 7.54 8.32
C THR A 360 -11.92 8.54 7.22
N GLY A 361 -11.08 8.10 6.27
CA GLY A 361 -10.40 8.90 5.28
C GLY A 361 -9.42 9.93 5.82
N ALA A 362 -8.96 9.76 7.06
CA ALA A 362 -7.95 10.63 7.65
C ALA A 362 -6.55 10.32 7.10
N THR A 363 -5.77 11.37 6.90
CA THR A 363 -4.35 11.28 6.54
C THR A 363 -3.44 12.10 7.46
N ASN A 364 -2.12 11.91 7.37
CA ASN A 364 -1.15 12.78 8.06
C ASN A 364 -0.92 14.13 7.36
N TYR A 365 -1.61 14.41 6.26
CA TYR A 365 -1.55 15.67 5.51
C TYR A 365 -2.75 16.55 5.80
N THR A 366 -2.49 17.78 6.25
CA THR A 366 -3.56 18.68 6.71
C THR A 366 -4.43 19.14 5.53
N GLY A 367 -5.69 18.73 5.54
CA GLY A 367 -6.66 19.10 4.50
C GLY A 367 -6.75 18.09 3.35
N GLU A 368 -6.03 16.97 3.43
CA GLU A 368 -6.23 15.81 2.56
C GLU A 368 -7.19 14.80 3.22
N SER A 369 -8.03 14.16 2.40
CA SER A 369 -8.94 13.11 2.85
C SER A 369 -9.25 12.09 1.76
N PHE A 370 -9.18 10.81 2.11
CA PHE A 370 -9.36 9.67 1.19
C PHE A 370 -10.49 8.75 1.68
N THR A 371 -11.70 8.91 1.16
CA THR A 371 -12.86 8.12 1.63
C THR A 371 -13.40 7.22 0.53
N GLN A 372 -14.12 6.16 0.91
CA GLN A 372 -14.80 5.26 -0.04
C GLN A 372 -13.80 4.57 -0.99
N PHE A 373 -12.69 4.09 -0.45
CA PHE A 373 -11.74 3.23 -1.17
C PHE A 373 -11.63 1.89 -0.45
N GLU A 374 -11.64 0.80 -1.21
CA GLU A 374 -11.45 -0.56 -0.71
C GLU A 374 -10.03 -1.06 -0.98
N ASN A 375 -9.39 -0.55 -2.04
CA ASN A 375 -8.06 -0.96 -2.45
C ASN A 375 -7.07 0.20 -2.43
N LEU A 376 -5.82 -0.11 -2.15
CA LEU A 376 -4.75 0.87 -1.96
C LEU A 376 -3.43 0.39 -2.55
N VAL A 377 -2.74 1.29 -3.26
CA VAL A 377 -1.33 1.16 -3.61
C VAL A 377 -0.58 2.40 -3.12
N THR A 378 0.44 2.22 -2.28
CA THR A 378 1.28 3.34 -1.80
C THR A 378 2.66 3.37 -2.44
N GLY A 379 3.46 4.38 -2.05
CA GLY A 379 4.76 4.72 -2.63
C GLY A 379 5.90 3.85 -2.11
N ASN A 380 7.09 4.44 -1.91
CA ASN A 380 8.23 3.75 -1.29
C ASN A 380 8.57 4.32 0.12
N GLY A 381 7.59 4.92 0.79
CA GLY A 381 7.78 5.51 2.11
C GLY A 381 7.44 4.52 3.22
N ASN A 382 7.76 4.86 4.47
CA ASN A 382 7.33 4.04 5.60
C ASN A 382 5.88 4.40 5.94
N ASP A 383 4.94 3.65 5.39
CA ASP A 383 3.53 3.96 5.41
C ASP A 383 2.81 3.30 6.61
N ASN A 384 1.76 3.95 7.12
CA ASN A 384 0.91 3.43 8.19
C ASN A 384 -0.54 3.38 7.74
N ILE A 385 -1.01 2.18 7.46
CA ILE A 385 -2.27 1.92 6.76
C ILE A 385 -3.26 1.23 7.68
N THR A 386 -4.46 1.77 7.78
CA THR A 386 -5.63 1.10 8.35
C THR A 386 -6.65 0.85 7.24
N GLY A 387 -6.98 -0.41 7.00
CA GLY A 387 -8.02 -0.80 6.05
C GLY A 387 -9.44 -0.53 6.55
N THR A 388 -10.41 -1.23 5.96
CA THR A 388 -11.84 -1.08 6.29
C THR A 388 -12.37 -2.34 6.98
N SER A 389 -13.69 -2.51 6.98
CA SER A 389 -14.34 -3.74 7.47
C SER A 389 -14.82 -4.64 6.32
N GLY A 390 -14.56 -4.22 5.08
CA GLY A 390 -14.77 -5.02 3.87
C GLY A 390 -13.45 -5.62 3.40
N ALA A 391 -13.51 -6.45 2.36
CA ALA A 391 -12.30 -7.03 1.77
C ALA A 391 -11.43 -5.95 1.11
N ASN A 392 -10.20 -5.78 1.59
CA ASN A 392 -9.24 -4.82 1.08
C ASN A 392 -8.15 -5.49 0.24
N ARG A 393 -7.60 -4.77 -0.75
CA ARG A 393 -6.34 -5.13 -1.41
C ARG A 393 -5.34 -3.99 -1.21
N ILE A 394 -4.28 -4.25 -0.45
CA ILE A 394 -3.31 -3.26 0.00
C ILE A 394 -1.91 -3.67 -0.48
N TYR A 395 -1.23 -2.76 -1.18
CA TYR A 395 0.14 -2.93 -1.68
C TYR A 395 0.98 -1.73 -1.23
N THR A 396 1.90 -1.92 -0.29
CA THR A 396 2.71 -0.80 0.23
C THR A 396 4.06 -0.62 -0.46
N ARG A 397 4.47 -1.61 -1.28
CA ARG A 397 5.61 -1.62 -2.20
C ARG A 397 6.97 -1.53 -1.55
N GLY A 398 7.35 -0.45 -0.88
CA GLY A 398 8.66 -0.39 -0.24
C GLY A 398 8.72 0.67 0.84
N GLY A 399 9.74 0.58 1.67
CA GLY A 399 9.72 1.25 2.97
C GLY A 399 9.41 0.22 4.07
N ASN A 400 9.52 0.65 5.32
CA ASN A 400 9.14 -0.19 6.47
C ASN A 400 7.71 0.18 6.85
N ASP A 401 6.76 -0.60 6.38
CA ASP A 401 5.35 -0.30 6.44
C ASP A 401 4.67 -0.91 7.66
N THR A 402 3.54 -0.34 8.05
CA THR A 402 2.65 -0.91 9.05
C THR A 402 1.24 -0.97 8.49
N VAL A 403 0.68 -2.17 8.40
CA VAL A 403 -0.64 -2.40 7.83
C VAL A 403 -1.52 -3.14 8.83
N ALA A 404 -2.68 -2.56 9.14
CA ALA A 404 -3.78 -3.23 9.82
C ALA A 404 -4.98 -3.29 8.86
N ALA A 405 -5.20 -4.43 8.20
CA ALA A 405 -6.22 -4.56 7.16
C ALA A 405 -7.65 -4.46 7.71
N GLY A 406 -7.88 -4.96 8.93
CA GLY A 406 -9.15 -4.80 9.64
C GLY A 406 -10.01 -6.06 9.63
N ALA A 407 -11.22 -5.98 9.08
CA ALA A 407 -12.07 -7.16 8.92
C ALA A 407 -12.36 -7.36 7.45
N GLY A 408 -12.48 -8.60 6.98
CA GLY A 408 -12.67 -8.86 5.56
C GLY A 408 -11.85 -10.04 5.12
N ASN A 409 -11.90 -10.35 3.82
CA ASN A 409 -10.95 -11.28 3.24
C ASN A 409 -9.88 -10.46 2.52
N ASP A 410 -8.84 -10.11 3.26
CA ASP A 410 -7.91 -9.07 2.84
C ASP A 410 -6.72 -9.66 2.10
N TYR A 411 -6.21 -8.91 1.13
CA TYR A 411 -4.95 -9.16 0.45
C TYR A 411 -3.97 -8.06 0.83
N VAL A 412 -2.86 -8.39 1.48
CA VAL A 412 -1.83 -7.44 1.91
C VAL A 412 -0.48 -7.87 1.35
N SER A 413 0.26 -6.93 0.79
CA SER A 413 1.65 -7.09 0.36
C SER A 413 2.47 -5.93 0.90
N GLY A 414 3.41 -6.23 1.82
CA GLY A 414 4.35 -5.24 2.38
C GLY A 414 5.33 -4.75 1.32
N GLY A 415 5.98 -5.67 0.63
CA GLY A 415 6.90 -5.34 -0.44
C GLY A 415 8.34 -5.29 0.07
N ALA A 416 9.07 -4.20 -0.10
CA ALA A 416 10.48 -4.13 0.24
C ALA A 416 10.77 -3.28 1.48
N GLY A 417 11.30 -3.87 2.52
CA GLY A 417 11.58 -3.23 3.81
C GLY A 417 11.18 -4.17 4.93
N ASN A 418 11.31 -3.70 6.17
CA ASN A 418 10.92 -4.50 7.32
C ASN A 418 9.52 -4.07 7.75
N ASP A 419 8.52 -4.84 7.35
CA ASP A 419 7.11 -4.51 7.43
C ASP A 419 6.44 -5.13 8.66
N SER A 420 5.37 -4.48 9.13
CA SER A 420 4.54 -4.96 10.24
C SER A 420 3.11 -5.14 9.74
N LEU A 421 2.70 -6.39 9.51
CA LEU A 421 1.48 -6.72 8.78
C LEU A 421 0.49 -7.50 9.66
N ASP A 422 -0.71 -6.96 9.81
CA ASP A 422 -1.85 -7.62 10.44
C ASP A 422 -3.00 -7.72 9.43
N GLY A 423 -3.27 -8.96 8.99
CA GLY A 423 -4.37 -9.26 8.08
C GLY A 423 -5.75 -9.12 8.72
N GLY A 424 -5.83 -8.99 10.05
CA GLY A 424 -7.10 -8.85 10.75
C GLY A 424 -8.00 -10.09 10.68
N SER A 425 -9.29 -9.91 10.95
CA SER A 425 -10.24 -11.02 10.98
C SER A 425 -10.75 -11.39 9.59
N GLY A 426 -10.87 -12.68 9.29
CA GLY A 426 -11.46 -13.20 8.05
C GLY A 426 -10.56 -14.24 7.41
N THR A 427 -10.62 -14.40 6.08
CA THR A 427 -9.71 -15.31 5.33
C THR A 427 -8.78 -14.48 4.46
N ASN A 428 -7.55 -14.28 4.94
CA ASN A 428 -6.62 -13.29 4.42
C ASN A 428 -5.50 -13.94 3.59
N THR A 429 -4.83 -13.12 2.80
CA THR A 429 -3.57 -13.45 2.14
C THR A 429 -2.60 -12.32 2.44
N VAL A 430 -1.58 -12.60 3.24
CA VAL A 430 -0.58 -11.63 3.68
C VAL A 430 0.80 -12.07 3.22
N TYR A 431 1.50 -11.17 2.55
CA TYR A 431 2.85 -11.35 2.06
C TYR A 431 3.74 -10.27 2.67
N GLY A 432 4.80 -10.69 3.37
CA GLY A 432 5.86 -9.81 3.88
C GLY A 432 6.58 -9.14 2.71
N GLY A 433 7.39 -9.92 2.00
CA GLY A 433 8.07 -9.51 0.78
C GLY A 433 9.57 -9.67 0.94
N SER A 434 10.34 -8.59 0.83
CA SER A 434 11.78 -8.63 1.08
C SER A 434 12.13 -7.78 2.28
N GLY A 435 12.87 -8.32 3.24
CA GLY A 435 13.22 -7.65 4.48
C GLY A 435 12.82 -8.49 5.68
N ASP A 436 13.21 -8.09 6.88
CA ASP A 436 12.84 -8.86 8.08
C ASP A 436 11.47 -8.40 8.57
N ASP A 437 10.42 -9.16 8.24
CA ASP A 437 9.02 -8.79 8.44
C ASP A 437 8.42 -9.34 9.74
N VAL A 438 7.42 -8.64 10.25
CA VAL A 438 6.61 -9.07 11.40
C VAL A 438 5.17 -9.26 10.93
N ILE A 439 4.70 -10.50 10.94
CA ILE A 439 3.36 -10.85 10.46
C ILE A 439 2.51 -11.39 11.61
N ARG A 440 1.28 -10.89 11.75
CA ARG A 440 0.31 -11.38 12.73
C ARG A 440 -0.85 -12.10 12.04
N SER A 441 -0.96 -13.40 12.27
CA SER A 441 -2.09 -14.23 11.83
C SER A 441 -3.25 -14.09 12.82
N SER A 442 -4.09 -13.07 12.63
CA SER A 442 -5.26 -12.81 13.50
C SER A 442 -6.57 -13.41 12.95
N GLY A 443 -6.52 -14.07 11.79
CA GLY A 443 -7.63 -14.72 11.10
C GLY A 443 -7.17 -16.00 10.40
N ARG A 444 -7.98 -16.49 9.46
CA ARG A 444 -7.68 -17.66 8.62
C ARG A 444 -6.89 -17.22 7.39
N GLY A 445 -6.29 -18.17 6.68
CA GLY A 445 -5.78 -17.92 5.32
C GLY A 445 -4.29 -18.21 5.16
N VAL A 446 -3.58 -17.39 4.38
CA VAL A 446 -2.16 -17.57 4.05
C VAL A 446 -1.37 -16.38 4.55
N TYR A 447 -0.30 -16.65 5.28
CA TYR A 447 0.64 -15.67 5.79
C TYR A 447 2.05 -16.15 5.46
N ASP A 448 2.79 -15.38 4.69
CA ASP A 448 4.02 -15.84 4.05
C ASP A 448 5.06 -14.71 4.12
N GLY A 449 6.16 -14.94 4.85
CA GLY A 449 7.22 -13.96 5.08
C GLY A 449 7.97 -13.61 3.79
N GLN A 450 8.21 -14.62 2.96
CA GLN A 450 8.98 -14.56 1.71
C GLN A 450 10.49 -14.43 1.95
N ASP A 451 11.15 -13.32 1.61
CA ASP A 451 12.61 -13.18 1.70
C ASP A 451 12.99 -12.38 2.94
N GLY A 452 13.73 -12.94 3.88
CA GLY A 452 14.09 -12.22 5.10
C GLY A 452 14.23 -13.15 6.30
N ASN A 453 14.53 -12.60 7.47
CA ASN A 453 14.39 -13.33 8.73
C ASN A 453 13.10 -12.88 9.41
N ASP A 454 12.02 -13.59 9.12
CA ASP A 454 10.68 -13.14 9.45
C ASP A 454 10.22 -13.64 10.82
N LEU A 455 9.37 -12.85 11.47
CA LEU A 455 8.68 -13.23 12.71
C LEU A 455 7.18 -13.32 12.46
N ILE A 456 6.66 -14.54 12.49
CA ILE A 456 5.24 -14.80 12.25
C ILE A 456 4.57 -15.25 13.55
N TYR A 457 3.62 -14.45 14.02
CA TYR A 457 2.75 -14.79 15.15
C TYR A 457 1.56 -15.61 14.66
N ALA A 458 1.47 -16.86 15.11
CA ALA A 458 0.35 -17.73 14.83
C ALA A 458 -0.93 -17.26 15.55
N GLY A 459 -2.05 -17.49 14.87
CA GLY A 459 -3.40 -17.25 15.37
C GLY A 459 -3.85 -18.33 16.35
N ASN A 460 -5.00 -18.09 16.96
CA ASN A 460 -5.52 -18.92 18.04
C ASN A 460 -6.26 -20.15 17.49
N GLY A 461 -5.53 -21.10 16.89
CA GLY A 461 -6.06 -22.40 16.47
C GLY A 461 -7.00 -22.35 15.25
N THR A 462 -6.78 -21.40 14.32
CA THR A 462 -7.63 -21.25 13.14
C THR A 462 -6.99 -21.88 11.90
N PRO A 463 -7.75 -22.37 10.90
CA PRO A 463 -7.14 -22.92 9.70
C PRO A 463 -6.36 -21.87 8.90
N GLU A 464 -5.04 -21.87 9.08
CA GLU A 464 -4.09 -20.94 8.49
C GLU A 464 -2.83 -21.66 7.98
N THR A 465 -2.24 -21.13 6.93
CA THR A 465 -0.96 -21.60 6.38
C THR A 465 0.07 -20.51 6.61
N LEU A 466 1.02 -20.81 7.47
CA LEU A 466 2.14 -19.92 7.78
C LEU A 466 3.39 -20.45 7.09
N ARG A 467 4.09 -19.56 6.38
CA ARG A 467 5.39 -19.87 5.77
C ARG A 467 6.40 -18.79 6.15
N GLY A 468 7.57 -19.18 6.66
CA GLY A 468 8.68 -18.25 6.85
C GLY A 468 9.20 -17.81 5.48
N GLY A 469 9.84 -18.73 4.76
CA GLY A 469 10.23 -18.52 3.38
C GLY A 469 11.73 -18.76 3.19
N SER A 470 12.43 -17.75 2.70
CA SER A 470 13.88 -17.74 2.50
C SER A 470 14.54 -16.93 3.61
N GLY A 471 15.34 -17.57 4.45
CA GLY A 471 16.13 -16.90 5.49
C GLY A 471 16.16 -17.74 6.75
N ILE A 472 16.14 -17.09 7.91
CA ILE A 472 16.02 -17.75 9.21
C ILE A 472 14.77 -17.23 9.90
N ASP A 473 13.70 -18.00 9.81
CA ASP A 473 12.38 -17.54 10.17
C ASP A 473 11.94 -18.06 11.53
N THR A 474 11.20 -17.23 12.27
CA THR A 474 10.70 -17.51 13.61
C THR A 474 9.19 -17.62 13.62
N LEU A 475 8.69 -18.80 13.97
CA LEU A 475 7.30 -19.02 14.32
C LEU A 475 7.08 -18.75 15.80
N ASN A 476 6.10 -17.90 16.13
CA ASN A 476 5.71 -17.62 17.50
C ASN A 476 4.25 -18.04 17.75
N THR A 477 4.04 -19.01 18.63
CA THR A 477 2.71 -19.55 18.95
C THR A 477 2.20 -19.15 20.33
N THR A 478 2.92 -18.24 21.02
CA THR A 478 2.61 -17.79 22.41
C THR A 478 1.22 -17.18 22.61
N SER A 479 0.49 -16.88 21.53
CA SER A 479 -0.90 -16.40 21.62
C SER A 479 -1.89 -17.52 21.96
N PHE A 480 -1.49 -18.78 21.82
CA PHE A 480 -2.24 -19.96 22.27
C PHE A 480 -1.72 -20.41 23.65
N GLY A 481 -2.64 -20.86 24.51
CA GLY A 481 -2.32 -21.25 25.89
C GLY A 481 -2.64 -22.70 26.23
N GLY A 482 -2.56 -23.60 25.26
CA GLY A 482 -2.69 -25.04 25.47
C GLY A 482 -1.72 -25.79 24.57
N ASP A 483 -1.82 -27.12 24.59
CA ASP A 483 -0.86 -28.01 23.93
C ASP A 483 -0.86 -27.89 22.40
N TYR A 484 0.30 -27.58 21.83
CA TYR A 484 0.63 -27.62 20.41
C TYR A 484 1.45 -28.85 20.07
N ASN A 485 1.08 -29.53 18.99
CA ASN A 485 1.97 -30.49 18.33
C ASN A 485 2.43 -29.86 17.03
N ILE A 486 3.72 -29.60 16.86
CA ILE A 486 4.30 -28.98 15.66
C ILE A 486 5.45 -29.84 15.16
N ASP A 487 5.41 -30.20 13.89
CA ASP A 487 6.51 -30.85 13.18
C ASP A 487 6.95 -29.92 12.03
N MET A 488 8.09 -29.23 12.19
CA MET A 488 8.60 -28.27 11.22
C MET A 488 9.15 -28.94 9.95
N ALA A 489 9.42 -30.26 9.96
CA ALA A 489 9.87 -31.00 8.80
C ALA A 489 8.72 -31.33 7.83
N THR A 490 7.55 -31.63 8.36
CA THR A 490 6.33 -31.92 7.59
C THR A 490 5.38 -30.73 7.48
N GLY A 491 5.55 -29.76 8.36
CA GLY A 491 4.69 -28.61 8.57
C GLY A 491 3.30 -28.94 9.06
N THR A 492 3.15 -30.04 9.80
CA THR A 492 1.86 -30.50 10.33
C THR A 492 1.66 -30.06 11.78
N THR A 493 0.39 -29.84 12.16
CA THR A 493 0.02 -29.55 13.54
C THR A 493 -1.14 -30.41 14.04
N ASN A 494 -1.48 -30.32 15.34
CA ASN A 494 -2.67 -30.94 15.91
C ASN A 494 -4.00 -30.25 15.51
N PHE A 495 -3.95 -29.13 14.81
CA PHE A 495 -5.13 -28.39 14.37
C PHE A 495 -5.46 -28.64 12.90
N SER A 496 -6.72 -28.98 12.63
CA SER A 496 -7.17 -29.33 11.28
C SER A 496 -7.13 -28.12 10.35
N GLY A 497 -6.29 -28.20 9.33
CA GLY A 497 -6.17 -27.15 8.30
C GLY A 497 -5.16 -26.07 8.64
N GLU A 498 -4.42 -26.23 9.74
CA GLU A 498 -3.19 -25.50 10.01
C GLU A 498 -1.98 -26.15 9.35
N SER A 499 -1.04 -25.34 8.89
CA SER A 499 0.25 -25.80 8.40
C SER A 499 1.32 -24.74 8.55
N PHE A 500 2.48 -25.14 9.09
CA PHE A 500 3.62 -24.28 9.36
C PHE A 500 4.84 -24.80 8.60
N THR A 501 5.26 -24.15 7.54
CA THR A 501 6.40 -24.63 6.72
C THR A 501 7.51 -23.59 6.65
N GLN A 502 8.74 -24.03 6.37
CA GLN A 502 9.88 -23.12 6.14
C GLN A 502 10.15 -22.21 7.35
N PHE A 503 10.23 -22.83 8.53
CA PHE A 503 10.67 -22.15 9.76
C PHE A 503 11.87 -22.90 10.32
N GLU A 504 12.80 -22.15 10.90
CA GLU A 504 13.99 -22.67 11.57
C GLU A 504 13.88 -22.47 13.08
N HIS A 505 13.18 -21.42 13.52
CA HIS A 505 12.99 -21.09 14.93
C HIS A 505 11.52 -21.21 15.34
N LEU A 506 11.31 -21.67 16.56
CA LEU A 506 9.99 -21.82 17.17
C LEU A 506 10.00 -21.33 18.61
N ILE A 507 9.02 -20.50 18.95
CA ILE A 507 8.73 -20.06 20.31
C ILE A 507 7.32 -20.54 20.65
N ALA A 508 7.24 -21.53 21.52
CA ALA A 508 6.00 -22.05 22.04
C ALA A 508 5.56 -21.32 23.32
N GLY A 509 4.33 -21.59 23.73
CA GLY A 509 3.57 -20.78 24.67
C GLY A 509 3.47 -21.43 26.04
N ALA A 510 2.23 -21.50 26.54
CA ALA A 510 1.91 -22.36 27.67
C ALA A 510 1.21 -23.62 27.14
N GLY A 511 1.45 -24.77 27.75
CA GLY A 511 0.90 -26.05 27.31
C GLY A 511 1.95 -27.16 27.45
N ASP A 512 1.53 -28.42 27.47
CA ASP A 512 2.49 -29.52 27.35
C ASP A 512 2.73 -29.77 25.84
N ASP A 513 3.69 -29.06 25.25
CA ASP A 513 3.88 -28.98 23.80
C ASP A 513 4.73 -30.14 23.25
N THR A 514 4.45 -30.61 22.03
CA THR A 514 5.30 -31.54 21.29
C THR A 514 5.87 -30.89 20.03
N LEU A 515 7.15 -30.56 20.07
CA LEU A 515 7.83 -29.73 19.09
C LEU A 515 8.94 -30.53 18.40
N ALA A 516 8.91 -30.59 17.07
CA ALA A 516 9.97 -31.19 16.27
C ALA A 516 10.54 -30.18 15.27
N GLY A 517 11.87 -30.13 15.21
CA GLY A 517 12.66 -29.39 14.26
C GLY A 517 12.57 -29.93 12.84
N ASN A 518 13.59 -29.62 12.04
CA ASN A 518 13.78 -30.15 10.70
C ASN A 518 15.26 -30.53 10.52
N SER A 519 15.77 -30.55 9.28
CA SER A 519 17.17 -30.92 9.04
C SER A 519 18.15 -29.75 9.05
N ALA A 520 17.67 -28.55 9.40
CA ALA A 520 18.48 -27.34 9.52
C ALA A 520 18.79 -27.07 11.00
N SER A 521 19.72 -26.17 11.27
CA SER A 521 19.95 -25.68 12.64
C SER A 521 18.72 -24.95 13.16
N ASN A 522 18.07 -25.50 14.17
CA ASN A 522 16.86 -24.96 14.76
C ASN A 522 17.11 -24.28 16.11
N ARG A 523 16.24 -23.32 16.46
CA ARG A 523 16.14 -22.76 17.80
C ARG A 523 14.71 -22.93 18.31
N ILE A 524 14.52 -23.78 19.30
CA ILE A 524 13.18 -24.14 19.80
C ILE A 524 13.09 -23.85 21.29
N SER A 525 12.05 -23.15 21.72
CA SER A 525 11.70 -22.88 23.12
C SER A 525 10.30 -23.42 23.41
N GLY A 526 10.21 -24.28 24.44
CA GLY A 526 8.98 -24.92 24.89
C GLY A 526 8.06 -23.98 25.65
N GLY A 527 8.63 -23.17 26.55
CA GLY A 527 7.87 -22.18 27.31
C GLY A 527 7.39 -22.73 28.66
N ASP A 528 6.10 -22.60 28.95
CA ASP A 528 5.52 -23.08 30.22
C ASP A 528 4.78 -24.41 30.01
N GLY A 529 5.19 -25.48 30.68
CA GLY A 529 4.55 -26.79 30.60
C GLY A 529 5.57 -27.90 30.46
N ASN A 530 5.14 -29.17 30.43
CA ASN A 530 6.05 -30.30 30.27
C ASN A 530 6.20 -30.61 28.79
N ASP A 531 7.25 -30.07 28.19
CA ASP A 531 7.42 -30.05 26.75
C ASP A 531 8.23 -31.23 26.24
N ARG A 532 7.97 -31.63 25.00
CA ARG A 532 8.73 -32.62 24.26
C ARG A 532 9.34 -31.98 23.02
N ILE A 533 10.63 -31.74 23.05
CA ILE A 533 11.37 -31.05 21.99
C ILE A 533 12.35 -32.02 21.32
N THR A 534 12.34 -32.09 19.98
CA THR A 534 13.28 -32.89 19.18
C THR A 534 13.90 -32.05 18.08
N GLY A 535 15.22 -31.89 18.06
CA GLY A 535 15.98 -31.11 17.06
C GLY A 535 16.04 -31.79 15.69
N LEU A 536 16.38 -33.08 15.66
CA LEU A 536 16.58 -33.95 14.48
C LEU A 536 18.00 -33.86 13.91
N ASP A 537 18.20 -33.32 12.70
CA ASP A 537 19.53 -33.15 12.12
C ASP A 537 19.85 -31.66 12.12
N GLY A 538 21.06 -31.25 12.46
CA GLY A 538 21.42 -29.84 12.54
C GLY A 538 22.23 -29.55 13.80
N ASN A 539 22.80 -28.36 13.92
CA ASN A 539 23.29 -27.93 15.23
C ASN A 539 22.18 -27.12 15.88
N ASP A 540 21.45 -27.74 16.79
CA ASP A 540 20.21 -27.19 17.34
C ASP A 540 20.43 -26.50 18.68
N THR A 541 19.55 -25.56 19.01
CA THR A 541 19.48 -24.96 20.35
C THR A 541 18.08 -25.13 20.91
N LEU A 542 17.95 -25.93 21.97
CA LEU A 542 16.69 -26.33 22.56
C LEU A 542 16.57 -25.79 23.99
N TYR A 543 15.43 -25.20 24.33
CA TYR A 543 15.09 -24.70 25.66
C TYR A 543 13.80 -25.39 26.12
N GLY A 544 13.86 -26.14 27.23
CA GLY A 544 12.67 -26.67 27.92
C GLY A 544 11.90 -25.56 28.63
N ASP A 545 12.65 -24.65 29.27
CA ASP A 545 12.13 -23.50 30.01
C ASP A 545 11.48 -23.92 31.36
N ASN A 546 10.15 -23.88 31.52
CA ASN A 546 9.50 -24.21 32.79
C ASN A 546 8.67 -25.50 32.69
N GLY A 547 9.08 -26.56 33.35
CA GLY A 547 8.33 -27.81 33.40
C GLY A 547 9.24 -29.01 33.55
N ASN A 548 8.70 -30.22 33.42
CA ASN A 548 9.54 -31.41 33.36
C ASN A 548 9.66 -31.83 31.90
N ASP A 549 10.73 -31.40 31.26
CA ASP A 549 10.83 -31.40 29.82
C ASP A 549 11.59 -32.62 29.29
N TYR A 550 11.32 -32.98 28.05
CA TYR A 550 12.06 -33.98 27.29
C TYR A 550 12.71 -33.30 26.08
N LEU A 551 14.03 -33.18 26.08
CA LEU A 551 14.80 -32.58 25.00
C LEU A 551 15.66 -33.65 24.31
N SER A 552 15.65 -33.67 22.99
CA SER A 552 16.50 -34.53 22.17
C SER A 552 17.16 -33.71 21.08
N GLY A 553 18.49 -33.55 21.11
CA GLY A 553 19.26 -32.85 20.08
C GLY A 553 19.17 -33.59 18.75
N GLY A 554 19.73 -34.79 18.70
CA GLY A 554 19.68 -35.64 17.51
C GLY A 554 21.06 -35.79 16.89
N ASN A 555 21.22 -35.45 15.62
CA ASN A 555 22.51 -35.46 14.93
C ASN A 555 23.03 -34.02 14.76
N GLY A 556 24.24 -33.76 15.21
CA GLY A 556 24.92 -32.47 15.13
C GLY A 556 25.47 -32.08 16.49
N ASN A 557 26.06 -30.89 16.60
CA ASN A 557 26.54 -30.40 17.89
C ASN A 557 25.46 -29.51 18.49
N ASP A 558 24.72 -30.04 19.44
CA ASP A 558 23.52 -29.43 19.96
C ASP A 558 23.76 -28.68 21.27
N LEU A 559 22.88 -27.73 21.58
CA LEU A 559 22.86 -26.98 22.82
C LEU A 559 21.49 -27.13 23.51
N LEU A 560 21.44 -27.84 24.62
CA LEU A 560 20.22 -28.16 25.35
C LEU A 560 20.23 -27.46 26.72
N PHE A 561 19.13 -26.79 27.03
CA PHE A 561 18.85 -26.22 28.35
C PHE A 561 17.55 -26.82 28.88
N GLY A 562 17.61 -27.54 29.99
CA GLY A 562 16.43 -28.06 30.70
C GLY A 562 15.59 -26.90 31.23
N GLY A 563 16.11 -26.23 32.25
CA GLY A 563 15.49 -25.01 32.79
C GLY A 563 15.03 -25.24 34.22
N ASN A 564 13.74 -25.06 34.50
CA ASN A 564 13.17 -25.34 35.80
C ASN A 564 12.31 -26.60 35.75
N GLY A 565 12.67 -27.61 36.54
CA GLY A 565 11.90 -28.83 36.73
C GLY A 565 12.78 -30.05 36.51
N ASN A 566 12.19 -31.26 36.49
CA ASN A 566 12.99 -32.48 36.38
C ASN A 566 13.07 -32.92 34.92
N ASP A 567 14.15 -32.54 34.25
CA ASP A 567 14.26 -32.65 32.81
C ASP A 567 14.94 -33.96 32.38
N THR A 568 14.65 -34.36 31.14
CA THR A 568 15.33 -35.45 30.45
C THR A 568 15.93 -34.91 29.16
N MET A 569 17.25 -34.91 29.07
CA MET A 569 17.96 -34.40 27.92
C MET A 569 18.79 -35.49 27.26
N LEU A 570 18.75 -35.57 25.94
CA LEU A 570 19.55 -36.47 25.11
C LEU A 570 20.31 -35.63 24.08
N GLY A 571 21.63 -35.60 24.13
CA GLY A 571 22.47 -34.94 23.13
C GLY A 571 22.33 -35.65 21.79
N GLY A 572 22.76 -36.91 21.75
CA GLY A 572 22.63 -37.75 20.57
C GLY A 572 23.98 -38.00 19.92
N SER A 573 24.15 -37.56 18.68
CA SER A 573 25.39 -37.73 17.92
C SER A 573 26.03 -36.39 17.60
N GLY A 574 27.18 -36.11 18.18
CA GLY A 574 27.97 -34.91 17.98
C GLY A 574 28.63 -34.49 19.28
N ASN A 575 29.22 -33.30 19.34
CA ASN A 575 29.78 -32.79 20.60
C ASN A 575 28.77 -31.83 21.21
N ASP A 576 27.96 -32.35 22.12
CA ASP A 576 26.79 -31.65 22.63
C ASP A 576 27.11 -30.85 23.89
N ARG A 577 26.32 -29.81 24.13
CA ARG A 577 26.36 -29.03 25.37
C ARG A 577 25.00 -29.08 26.04
N MET A 578 24.97 -29.55 27.28
CA MET A 578 23.73 -29.77 28.00
C MET A 578 23.81 -29.11 29.40
N TYR A 579 22.73 -28.44 29.79
CA TYR A 579 22.61 -27.72 31.07
C TYR A 579 21.26 -28.04 31.71
N GLY A 580 21.25 -28.74 32.84
CA GLY A 580 20.02 -29.08 33.58
C GLY A 580 19.40 -27.86 34.24
N ASN A 581 20.22 -27.14 35.00
CA ASN A 581 19.88 -25.95 35.78
C ASN A 581 19.18 -26.26 37.11
N ASN A 582 17.86 -26.21 37.20
CA ASN A 582 17.15 -26.42 38.47
C ASN A 582 16.27 -27.65 38.38
N GLY A 583 16.47 -28.62 39.27
CA GLY A 583 15.61 -29.79 39.41
C GLY A 583 16.41 -31.07 39.25
N VAL A 584 15.75 -32.22 39.38
CA VAL A 584 16.42 -33.53 39.36
C VAL A 584 16.49 -34.03 37.91
N ASP A 585 17.60 -33.75 37.25
CA ASP A 585 17.76 -33.92 35.82
C ASP A 585 18.36 -35.27 35.43
N ARG A 586 18.05 -35.69 34.19
CA ARG A 586 18.62 -36.89 33.56
C ARG A 586 19.21 -36.53 32.20
N MET A 587 20.54 -36.63 32.10
CA MET A 587 21.30 -36.16 30.95
C MET A 587 22.05 -37.31 30.29
N PHE A 588 21.90 -37.47 28.98
CA PHE A 588 22.55 -38.48 28.17
C PHE A 588 23.34 -37.80 27.04
N GLY A 589 24.67 -37.80 27.10
CA GLY A 589 25.55 -37.22 26.08
C GLY A 589 25.40 -37.94 24.74
N GLY A 590 25.77 -39.22 24.71
CA GLY A 590 25.51 -40.10 23.57
C GLY A 590 26.80 -40.48 22.86
N SER A 591 27.04 -39.93 21.68
CA SER A 591 28.28 -40.17 20.94
C SER A 591 28.94 -38.86 20.52
N GLY A 592 30.22 -38.71 20.85
CA GLY A 592 31.02 -37.51 20.60
C GLY A 592 31.57 -36.99 21.92
N ASN A 593 32.23 -35.83 21.94
CA ASN A 593 32.83 -35.33 23.20
C ASN A 593 31.89 -34.30 23.81
N ASP A 594 31.16 -34.71 24.83
CA ASP A 594 30.05 -33.92 25.35
C ASP A 594 30.46 -33.04 26.53
N TYR A 595 29.72 -31.97 26.73
CA TYR A 595 29.81 -31.11 27.90
C TYR A 595 28.47 -31.12 28.62
N MET A 596 28.46 -31.59 29.87
CA MET A 596 27.25 -31.71 30.67
C MET A 596 27.41 -31.01 32.02
N ARG A 597 26.38 -30.27 32.40
CA ARG A 597 26.29 -29.57 33.68
C ARG A 597 24.92 -29.83 34.32
N GLY A 598 24.89 -30.53 35.45
CA GLY A 598 23.67 -30.87 36.19
C GLY A 598 23.00 -29.62 36.71
N GLY A 599 23.63 -28.94 37.66
CA GLY A 599 23.17 -27.66 38.18
C GLY A 599 22.82 -27.77 39.67
N ASN A 600 21.56 -27.52 40.02
CA ASN A 600 21.08 -27.66 41.39
C ASN A 600 20.22 -28.92 41.49
N ASP A 601 20.24 -29.56 42.66
CA ASP A 601 19.53 -30.80 42.99
C ASP A 601 20.26 -32.06 42.49
N ASN A 602 19.67 -33.24 42.70
CA ASN A 602 20.40 -34.52 42.59
C ASN A 602 20.33 -35.10 41.17
N ASP A 603 21.32 -34.83 40.35
CA ASP A 603 21.28 -35.09 38.92
C ASP A 603 21.85 -36.46 38.53
N ARG A 604 21.50 -36.90 37.32
CA ARG A 604 22.06 -38.09 36.70
C ARG A 604 22.65 -37.79 35.33
N LEU A 605 23.96 -37.91 35.21
CA LEU A 605 24.71 -37.64 33.98
C LEU A 605 25.30 -38.93 33.41
N TYR A 606 25.15 -39.14 32.11
CA TYR A 606 25.67 -40.31 31.38
C TYR A 606 26.41 -39.84 30.12
N GLY A 607 27.75 -39.84 30.12
CA GLY A 607 28.58 -39.42 28.98
C GLY A 607 28.43 -40.35 27.79
N GLN A 608 28.55 -41.66 28.04
CA GLN A 608 28.45 -42.75 27.08
C GLN A 608 29.69 -42.88 26.18
N ASN A 609 29.67 -42.49 24.90
CA ASN A 609 30.82 -42.67 24.03
C ASN A 609 31.47 -41.32 23.75
N GLY A 610 32.68 -41.09 24.24
CA GLY A 610 33.24 -39.75 24.10
C GLY A 610 34.36 -39.49 25.05
N ARG A 611 35.04 -38.36 24.89
CA ARG A 611 35.81 -37.79 26.01
C ARG A 611 34.99 -36.66 26.59
N ASP A 612 34.22 -36.98 27.60
CA ASP A 612 33.15 -36.12 28.09
C ASP A 612 33.65 -35.25 29.24
N ASN A 613 33.12 -34.03 29.34
CA ASN A 613 33.32 -33.16 30.49
C ASN A 613 32.01 -33.03 31.23
N MET A 614 31.97 -33.53 32.46
CA MET A 614 30.76 -33.61 33.26
C MET A 614 30.95 -32.90 34.60
N TYR A 615 29.94 -32.12 34.98
CA TYR A 615 29.90 -31.33 36.20
C TYR A 615 28.55 -31.59 36.89
N GLY A 616 28.56 -32.14 38.11
CA GLY A 616 27.35 -32.28 38.94
C GLY A 616 26.84 -30.92 39.45
N ASP A 617 27.78 -30.10 39.93
CA ASP A 617 27.57 -28.82 40.61
C ASP A 617 27.02 -28.94 42.04
N ALA A 618 25.73 -28.76 42.29
CA ALA A 618 25.17 -28.68 43.63
C ALA A 618 24.08 -29.73 43.83
N GLY A 619 24.37 -30.77 44.58
CA GLY A 619 23.47 -31.91 44.67
C GLY A 619 24.21 -33.15 45.15
N ASN A 620 23.47 -34.24 45.34
CA ASN A 620 24.09 -35.57 45.44
C ASN A 620 23.96 -36.22 44.07
N ASP A 621 24.94 -35.99 43.22
CA ASP A 621 24.87 -36.31 41.81
C ASP A 621 25.34 -37.73 41.53
N THR A 622 24.82 -38.33 40.46
CA THR A 622 25.29 -39.62 39.96
C THR A 622 25.79 -39.47 38.54
N MET A 623 27.06 -39.76 38.30
CA MET A 623 27.70 -39.53 37.02
C MET A 623 28.34 -40.82 36.49
N TYR A 624 28.20 -41.07 35.19
CA TYR A 624 28.73 -42.23 34.48
C TYR A 624 29.49 -41.73 33.25
N GLY A 625 30.83 -41.88 33.23
CA GLY A 625 31.70 -41.48 32.13
C GLY A 625 31.37 -42.26 30.86
N GLY A 626 31.72 -43.54 30.86
CA GLY A 626 31.40 -44.44 29.77
C GLY A 626 32.66 -44.97 29.11
N ASN A 627 32.83 -44.68 27.82
CA ASN A 627 33.93 -45.15 27.01
C ASN A 627 34.85 -43.98 26.63
N GLN A 628 36.15 -44.20 26.75
CA GLN A 628 37.25 -43.23 26.55
C GLN A 628 37.44 -42.31 27.77
N ASN A 629 38.38 -41.38 27.64
CA ASN A 629 38.95 -40.66 28.76
C ASN A 629 38.08 -39.46 29.14
N ASP A 630 37.35 -39.58 30.24
CA ASP A 630 36.37 -38.61 30.70
C ASP A 630 36.92 -37.70 31.80
N ARG A 631 36.29 -36.53 31.96
CA ARG A 631 36.53 -35.60 33.05
C ARG A 631 35.25 -35.43 33.86
N MET A 632 35.31 -35.70 35.15
CA MET A 632 34.17 -35.65 36.06
C MET A 632 34.50 -34.74 37.26
N ASP A 633 33.59 -33.83 37.60
CA ASP A 633 33.66 -32.93 38.75
C ASP A 633 32.30 -32.98 39.47
N GLY A 634 32.24 -33.56 40.66
CA GLY A 634 31.00 -33.73 41.44
C GLY A 634 30.45 -32.38 41.90
N GLY A 635 31.25 -31.63 42.65
CA GLY A 635 30.95 -30.24 43.01
C GLY A 635 30.66 -30.07 44.50
N SER A 636 29.41 -30.03 44.89
CA SER A 636 29.02 -29.87 46.29
C SER A 636 27.86 -30.77 46.63
N GLY A 637 28.01 -31.53 47.70
CA GLY A 637 27.08 -32.59 48.11
C GLY A 637 27.79 -33.93 48.03
N ASN A 638 27.05 -35.04 48.14
CA ASN A 638 27.65 -36.37 48.22
C ASN A 638 27.47 -37.10 46.89
N ASP A 639 28.49 -37.04 46.07
CA ASP A 639 28.42 -37.46 44.67
C ASP A 639 28.82 -38.92 44.50
N THR A 640 28.32 -39.54 43.42
CA THR A 640 28.69 -40.89 43.01
C THR A 640 29.14 -40.86 41.56
N MET A 641 30.42 -41.13 41.32
CA MET A 641 31.04 -41.04 39.99
C MET A 641 31.67 -42.38 39.57
N PHE A 642 31.34 -42.81 38.36
CA PHE A 642 31.90 -44.01 37.71
C PHE A 642 32.52 -43.62 36.37
N GLY A 643 33.85 -43.65 36.25
CA GLY A 643 34.57 -43.42 35.00
C GLY A 643 34.25 -44.46 33.93
N GLN A 644 34.30 -45.74 34.33
CA GLN A 644 34.02 -46.95 33.55
C GLN A 644 35.17 -47.44 32.67
N SER A 645 35.37 -46.95 31.46
CA SER A 645 36.41 -47.46 30.55
C SER A 645 37.15 -46.30 29.91
N GLY A 646 38.45 -46.23 30.07
CA GLY A 646 39.25 -45.08 29.64
C GLY A 646 40.16 -44.62 30.77
N ASP A 647 41.04 -43.66 30.47
CA ASP A 647 41.88 -43.06 31.51
C ASP A 647 41.16 -41.80 32.02
N ASP A 648 40.38 -41.95 33.09
CA ASP A 648 39.43 -40.94 33.55
C ASP A 648 40.03 -39.98 34.57
N ARG A 649 39.57 -38.73 34.60
CA ARG A 649 39.94 -37.73 35.61
C ARG A 649 38.73 -37.36 36.45
N ILE A 650 38.71 -37.82 37.69
CA ILE A 650 37.56 -37.72 38.60
C ILE A 650 37.89 -36.82 39.79
N SER A 651 37.01 -35.87 40.13
CA SER A 651 37.14 -35.02 41.32
C SER A 651 35.80 -34.93 42.05
N GLY A 652 35.78 -35.35 43.32
CA GLY A 652 34.61 -35.23 44.20
C GLY A 652 34.23 -33.79 44.50
N ARG A 653 35.23 -33.00 44.92
CA ARG A 653 35.08 -31.66 45.51
C ARG A 653 34.45 -31.75 46.90
N LEU A 654 33.49 -30.89 47.24
CA LEU A 654 33.01 -30.75 48.61
C LEU A 654 31.95 -31.80 48.89
N GLY A 655 32.28 -32.84 49.64
CA GLY A 655 31.32 -33.92 49.80
C GLY A 655 31.79 -35.05 50.69
N ALA A 656 30.95 -36.07 50.82
CA ALA A 656 31.45 -37.43 50.97
C ALA A 656 31.17 -38.18 49.67
N ASP A 657 32.16 -38.19 48.80
CA ASP A 657 31.99 -38.67 47.43
C ASP A 657 32.39 -40.13 47.29
N VAL A 658 31.73 -40.84 46.38
CA VAL A 658 32.04 -42.21 46.00
C VAL A 658 32.55 -42.21 44.56
N MET A 659 33.82 -42.57 44.39
CA MET A 659 34.50 -42.55 43.10
C MET A 659 34.94 -43.97 42.71
N SER A 660 34.74 -44.30 41.43
CA SER A 660 35.17 -45.54 40.80
C SER A 660 35.77 -45.17 39.45
N GLY A 661 37.05 -45.49 39.23
CA GLY A 661 37.72 -45.23 37.96
C GLY A 661 37.23 -46.19 36.87
N GLY A 662 37.16 -47.47 37.21
CA GLY A 662 36.78 -48.53 36.28
C GLY A 662 38.03 -49.17 35.68
N GLY A 663 38.11 -49.20 34.35
CA GLY A 663 39.23 -49.79 33.62
C GLY A 663 39.97 -48.77 32.78
N GLY A 664 41.27 -48.64 33.02
CA GLY A 664 42.16 -47.66 32.39
C GLY A 664 42.98 -46.99 33.48
N GLU A 665 43.90 -46.08 33.12
CA GLU A 665 44.75 -45.42 34.12
C GLU A 665 44.06 -44.17 34.68
N ASP A 666 43.32 -44.33 35.78
CA ASP A 666 42.44 -43.28 36.28
C ASP A 666 43.17 -42.32 37.22
N THR A 667 42.74 -41.05 37.26
CA THR A 667 43.29 -40.01 38.13
C THR A 667 42.20 -39.40 39.01
N PHE A 668 42.30 -39.65 40.32
CA PHE A 668 41.43 -39.05 41.35
C PHE A 668 42.06 -37.77 41.88
N VAL A 669 41.36 -36.64 41.79
CA VAL A 669 41.93 -35.30 41.94
C VAL A 669 41.33 -34.59 43.14
N PHE A 670 42.21 -34.01 43.95
CA PHE A 670 41.83 -33.19 45.08
C PHE A 670 42.49 -31.81 44.99
N TYR A 671 41.69 -30.77 45.17
CA TYR A 671 42.09 -29.37 45.04
C TYR A 671 42.24 -28.67 46.39
N SER A 672 41.65 -29.22 47.45
CA SER A 672 41.69 -28.69 48.80
C SER A 672 41.61 -29.80 49.85
N THR A 673 42.14 -29.57 51.05
CA THR A 673 41.91 -30.47 52.19
C THR A 673 40.43 -30.51 52.61
N ALA A 674 39.65 -29.51 52.22
CA ALA A 674 38.20 -29.46 52.44
C ALA A 674 37.41 -30.40 51.52
N ASP A 675 38.04 -30.94 50.48
CA ASP A 675 37.37 -31.90 49.58
C ASP A 675 37.12 -33.23 50.32
N SER A 676 38.04 -33.63 51.22
CA SER A 676 37.88 -34.85 52.01
C SER A 676 38.44 -34.70 53.45
N PRO A 677 37.83 -33.85 54.29
CA PRO A 677 38.38 -33.46 55.60
C PRO A 677 38.52 -34.60 56.61
N PHE A 678 39.65 -34.61 57.32
CA PHE A 678 39.87 -35.52 58.43
C PHE A 678 38.99 -35.17 59.64
N GLY A 679 38.48 -36.20 60.33
CA GLY A 679 37.72 -36.04 61.57
C GLY A 679 36.22 -35.72 61.40
N ASN A 680 35.76 -35.45 60.18
CA ASN A 680 34.33 -35.40 59.85
C ASN A 680 33.94 -36.65 59.05
N SER A 681 33.40 -37.65 59.74
CA SER A 681 33.09 -38.92 59.09
C SER A 681 31.93 -38.87 58.09
N ALA A 682 31.24 -37.74 57.98
CA ALA A 682 30.16 -37.52 57.02
C ALA A 682 30.65 -36.91 55.70
N ASN A 683 31.94 -36.56 55.59
CA ASN A 683 32.52 -35.80 54.47
C ASN A 683 33.90 -36.36 54.06
N TYR A 684 34.14 -37.67 54.16
CA TYR A 684 35.33 -38.24 53.54
C TYR A 684 34.95 -38.93 52.24
N ASP A 685 35.82 -38.79 51.27
CA ASP A 685 35.71 -39.41 49.97
C ASP A 685 36.15 -40.87 50.03
N ARG A 686 35.55 -41.65 49.14
CA ARG A 686 35.77 -43.07 49.01
C ARG A 686 36.08 -43.44 47.56
N ILE A 687 37.27 -43.95 47.33
CA ILE A 687 37.66 -44.58 46.05
C ILE A 687 37.40 -46.09 46.18
N THR A 688 36.68 -46.68 45.23
CA THR A 688 36.12 -48.04 45.37
C THR A 688 36.81 -49.14 44.57
N ASP A 689 37.73 -48.78 43.69
CA ASP A 689 38.38 -49.72 42.77
C ASP A 689 39.81 -49.29 42.39
N PHE A 690 40.47 -48.52 43.25
CA PHE A 690 41.83 -48.01 43.00
C PHE A 690 42.82 -49.12 42.61
N GLN A 691 43.50 -48.97 41.49
CA GLN A 691 44.45 -49.94 40.95
C GLN A 691 45.89 -49.41 41.08
N GLY A 692 46.44 -49.48 42.29
CA GLY A 692 47.85 -49.13 42.55
C GLY A 692 48.83 -50.28 42.24
N ALA A 693 50.08 -49.95 41.91
CA ALA A 693 51.11 -50.96 41.62
C ALA A 693 51.60 -51.68 42.90
N GLY A 694 50.79 -52.61 43.39
CA GLY A 694 51.10 -53.57 44.45
C GLY A 694 50.11 -54.74 44.50
N ILE A 695 48.90 -54.53 43.95
CA ILE A 695 47.78 -55.47 44.02
C ILE A 695 47.91 -56.57 42.95
N ASN A 696 48.67 -56.34 41.86
CA ASN A 696 48.97 -57.36 40.86
C ASN A 696 50.20 -56.97 40.00
N LEU A 697 51.37 -57.59 40.23
CA LEU A 697 52.61 -57.40 39.44
C LEU A 697 52.50 -57.81 37.94
N LEU A 698 51.28 -58.08 37.47
CA LEU A 698 50.94 -58.46 36.10
C LEU A 698 49.99 -57.46 35.41
N SER A 699 49.45 -56.46 36.13
CA SER A 699 48.64 -55.40 35.53
C SER A 699 49.55 -54.31 34.96
N THR A 700 49.25 -53.84 33.75
CA THR A 700 49.92 -52.71 33.09
C THR A 700 49.13 -51.41 33.20
N ILE A 701 48.10 -51.39 34.05
CA ILE A 701 47.19 -50.27 34.31
C ILE A 701 47.42 -49.82 35.75
N GLU A 702 47.63 -48.52 35.97
CA GLU A 702 47.92 -47.92 37.28
C GLU A 702 47.19 -46.59 37.49
N ASP A 703 46.32 -46.54 38.51
CA ASP A 703 45.60 -45.34 38.92
C ASP A 703 46.50 -44.37 39.70
N LYS A 704 46.09 -43.11 39.77
CA LYS A 704 46.78 -42.01 40.47
C LYS A 704 45.84 -41.24 41.38
N ILE A 705 46.36 -40.84 42.54
CA ILE A 705 45.75 -39.81 43.39
C ILE A 705 46.55 -38.51 43.20
N ASP A 706 45.93 -37.48 42.64
CA ASP A 706 46.50 -36.17 42.36
C ASP A 706 46.22 -35.19 43.49
N LEU A 707 47.28 -34.85 44.24
CA LEU A 707 47.28 -33.88 45.34
C LEU A 707 48.10 -32.63 45.01
N SER A 708 48.58 -32.50 43.76
CA SER A 708 49.53 -31.45 43.35
C SER A 708 48.99 -30.01 43.47
N ALA A 709 47.66 -29.88 43.58
CA ALA A 709 46.97 -28.62 43.78
C ALA A 709 46.90 -28.17 45.25
N ILE A 710 47.21 -29.06 46.20
CA ILE A 710 47.16 -28.77 47.65
C ILE A 710 48.54 -28.37 48.13
N ASP A 711 48.63 -27.22 48.80
CA ASP A 711 49.89 -26.78 49.41
C ASP A 711 50.25 -27.68 50.60
N ALA A 712 51.34 -28.43 50.46
CA ALA A 712 51.76 -29.40 51.46
C ALA A 712 52.18 -28.77 52.79
N ASN A 713 52.53 -27.48 52.84
CA ASN A 713 52.81 -26.82 54.11
C ASN A 713 52.31 -25.38 54.14
N THR A 714 51.09 -25.20 54.66
CA THR A 714 50.44 -23.88 54.77
C THR A 714 51.21 -22.88 55.64
N GLY A 715 52.19 -23.34 56.43
CA GLY A 715 53.12 -22.51 57.21
C GLY A 715 54.31 -21.98 56.42
N ILE A 716 54.52 -22.43 55.18
CA ILE A 716 55.62 -22.02 54.30
C ILE A 716 55.03 -21.38 53.04
N ALA A 717 55.55 -20.23 52.62
CA ALA A 717 55.07 -19.55 51.43
C ALA A 717 55.45 -20.31 50.13
N GLY A 718 54.47 -20.61 49.29
CA GLY A 718 54.63 -21.27 47.99
C GLY A 718 53.59 -22.38 47.82
N ASN A 719 53.70 -23.19 46.76
CA ASN A 719 53.00 -24.46 46.65
C ASN A 719 54.03 -25.57 46.85
N GLN A 720 54.09 -26.16 48.04
CA GLN A 720 55.05 -27.25 48.30
C GLN A 720 54.47 -28.60 47.94
N ALA A 721 55.33 -29.49 47.43
CA ALA A 721 54.97 -30.87 47.15
C ALA A 721 54.99 -31.72 48.42
N PHE A 722 54.11 -32.72 48.49
CA PHE A 722 54.09 -33.67 49.60
C PHE A 722 55.25 -34.68 49.51
N THR A 723 55.62 -35.24 50.66
CA THR A 723 56.52 -36.40 50.75
C THR A 723 55.76 -37.66 51.18
N PHE A 724 55.83 -38.73 50.39
CA PHE A 724 55.24 -40.03 50.75
C PHE A 724 56.07 -40.76 51.83
N SER A 725 55.44 -41.07 52.97
CA SER A 725 56.08 -41.69 54.14
C SER A 725 55.75 -43.19 54.31
N GLY A 726 55.18 -43.84 53.29
CA GLY A 726 54.78 -45.25 53.35
C GLY A 726 53.66 -45.47 54.35
N THR A 727 53.83 -46.40 55.29
CA THR A 727 52.87 -46.69 56.37
C THR A 727 53.20 -46.02 57.71
N SER A 728 54.27 -45.21 57.75
CA SER A 728 54.68 -44.49 58.95
C SER A 728 53.93 -43.16 59.04
N ASN A 729 53.36 -42.87 60.21
CA ASN A 729 52.73 -41.57 60.48
C ASN A 729 53.75 -40.45 60.23
N GLY A 730 53.40 -39.54 59.32
CA GLY A 730 54.27 -38.43 58.91
C GLY A 730 53.95 -37.12 59.64
N GLY A 731 54.79 -36.11 59.47
CA GLY A 731 54.57 -34.74 59.97
C GLY A 731 54.13 -33.79 58.85
N ALA A 732 54.29 -32.47 59.06
CA ALA A 732 53.97 -31.46 58.05
C ALA A 732 54.48 -31.79 56.64
N GLY A 733 53.63 -31.64 55.63
CA GLY A 733 53.96 -31.85 54.23
C GLY A 733 54.20 -33.30 53.85
N SER A 734 53.54 -34.22 54.55
CA SER A 734 53.64 -35.64 54.24
C SER A 734 52.28 -36.31 54.10
N ILE A 735 52.29 -37.38 53.30
CA ILE A 735 51.18 -38.30 53.14
C ILE A 735 51.62 -39.71 53.53
N TRP A 736 50.71 -40.51 54.09
CA TRP A 736 50.98 -41.91 54.43
C TRP A 736 49.71 -42.75 54.36
N MET A 737 49.89 -44.06 54.18
CA MET A 737 48.81 -45.04 54.19
C MET A 737 48.61 -45.65 55.58
N GLN A 738 47.37 -45.94 55.93
CA GLN A 738 47.00 -46.55 57.22
C GLN A 738 45.91 -47.61 57.05
N ASN A 739 46.13 -48.79 57.64
CA ASN A 739 45.08 -49.80 57.79
C ASN A 739 44.14 -49.45 58.95
N VAL A 740 42.84 -49.38 58.68
CA VAL A 740 41.78 -49.26 59.70
C VAL A 740 40.78 -50.38 59.50
N GLY A 741 40.94 -51.47 60.26
CA GLY A 741 40.16 -52.69 60.01
C GLY A 741 40.66 -53.42 58.77
N SER A 742 39.76 -53.70 57.82
CA SER A 742 40.05 -54.33 56.51
C SER A 742 40.07 -53.32 55.37
N GLU A 743 40.37 -52.06 55.69
CA GLU A 743 40.31 -50.95 54.73
C GLU A 743 41.59 -50.13 54.83
N THR A 744 42.01 -49.58 53.70
CA THR A 744 43.18 -48.75 53.54
C THR A 744 42.75 -47.28 53.46
N TRP A 745 43.50 -46.41 54.14
CA TRP A 745 43.18 -44.99 54.23
C TRP A 745 44.42 -44.17 53.92
N LEU A 746 44.29 -43.19 53.03
CA LEU A 746 45.28 -42.15 52.82
C LEU A 746 45.06 -41.05 53.86
N ARG A 747 46.15 -40.62 54.50
CA ARG A 747 46.17 -39.47 55.41
C ARG A 747 47.08 -38.40 54.83
N VAL A 748 46.63 -37.15 54.90
CA VAL A 748 47.32 -35.98 54.36
C VAL A 748 47.45 -34.93 55.46
N ASN A 749 48.69 -34.51 55.74
CA ASN A 749 49.00 -33.51 56.75
C ASN A 749 49.70 -32.30 56.10
N THR A 750 49.09 -31.14 56.24
CA THR A 750 49.46 -29.85 55.65
C THR A 750 50.02 -28.86 56.65
N ASP A 751 50.04 -29.17 57.95
CA ASP A 751 50.53 -28.26 58.98
C ASP A 751 51.50 -28.93 59.98
N ALA A 752 52.02 -28.15 60.92
CA ALA A 752 53.10 -28.57 61.81
C ALA A 752 52.65 -29.48 62.96
N ASP A 753 51.40 -29.91 63.00
CA ASP A 753 50.88 -30.78 64.04
C ASP A 753 50.86 -32.27 63.64
N SER A 754 50.27 -33.12 64.49
CA SER A 754 50.25 -34.58 64.32
C SER A 754 48.91 -35.12 63.83
N THR A 755 47.93 -34.24 63.62
CA THR A 755 46.62 -34.56 63.05
C THR A 755 46.67 -34.39 61.54
N PRO A 756 46.09 -35.31 60.75
CA PRO A 756 45.84 -35.05 59.34
C PRO A 756 44.76 -33.98 59.16
N GLU A 757 44.83 -33.21 58.09
CA GLU A 757 43.75 -32.28 57.69
C GLU A 757 42.80 -32.93 56.70
N MET A 758 43.27 -33.93 55.96
CA MET A 758 42.49 -34.61 54.92
C MET A 758 42.71 -36.11 54.98
N THR A 759 41.68 -36.85 54.61
CA THR A 759 41.75 -38.30 54.50
C THR A 759 40.85 -38.87 53.44
N ILE A 760 41.33 -39.87 52.72
CA ILE A 760 40.57 -40.57 51.67
C ILE A 760 40.48 -42.04 52.05
N ARG A 761 39.28 -42.61 51.96
CA ARG A 761 39.04 -44.03 52.15
C ARG A 761 39.26 -44.75 50.82
N ILE A 762 40.10 -45.77 50.81
CA ILE A 762 40.34 -46.61 49.63
C ILE A 762 39.74 -47.99 49.92
N SER A 763 38.89 -48.45 49.01
CA SER A 763 38.09 -49.68 49.14
C SER A 763 38.24 -50.55 47.89
N ASP A 764 39.47 -50.74 47.44
CA ASP A 764 39.88 -51.44 46.22
C ASP A 764 40.03 -52.98 46.37
N GLY A 765 39.79 -53.50 47.58
CA GLY A 765 39.99 -54.92 47.90
C GLY A 765 41.43 -55.27 48.30
N ALA A 766 42.34 -54.29 48.40
CA ALA A 766 43.59 -54.44 49.12
C ALA A 766 43.32 -54.40 50.63
N ASP A 767 43.87 -55.38 51.35
CA ASP A 767 43.75 -55.47 52.81
C ASP A 767 44.95 -54.81 53.54
N ASP A 768 45.99 -54.32 52.81
CA ASP A 768 47.23 -53.80 53.40
C ASP A 768 47.77 -52.50 52.77
N ALA A 769 47.94 -51.47 53.60
CA ALA A 769 48.56 -50.19 53.32
C ALA A 769 50.00 -50.26 52.76
N ASN A 770 50.69 -51.41 52.89
CA ASN A 770 52.00 -51.62 52.26
C ASN A 770 51.93 -51.80 50.73
N ASP A 771 50.72 -51.99 50.17
CA ASP A 771 50.53 -52.22 48.73
C ASP A 771 50.62 -50.93 47.90
N TYR A 772 50.72 -49.76 48.54
CA TYR A 772 50.86 -48.46 47.89
C TYR A 772 52.30 -47.93 47.95
N TRP A 773 52.71 -47.19 46.93
CA TRP A 773 54.05 -46.60 46.80
C TRP A 773 53.98 -45.17 46.27
N ALA A 774 55.11 -44.46 46.27
CA ALA A 774 55.14 -43.04 45.91
C ALA A 774 54.66 -42.73 44.47
N GLY A 775 54.67 -43.71 43.57
CA GLY A 775 54.21 -43.52 42.20
C GLY A 775 52.70 -43.53 42.04
N ASP A 776 51.93 -44.06 43.00
CA ASP A 776 50.46 -44.00 43.00
C ASP A 776 49.93 -42.57 43.23
N PHE A 777 50.83 -41.60 43.47
CA PHE A 777 50.46 -40.23 43.81
C PHE A 777 51.15 -39.20 42.90
N ILE A 778 50.42 -38.14 42.55
CA ILE A 778 50.97 -36.93 41.94
C ILE A 778 51.03 -35.87 43.05
N LEU A 779 52.25 -35.52 43.49
CA LEU A 779 52.53 -34.78 44.73
C LEU A 779 53.09 -33.38 44.55
#